data_AF-A0A928JWQ7-F1
#
_entry.id   AF-A0A928JWQ7-F1
#
_cell.length_a   1.000
_cell.length_b   1.000
_cell.length_c   1.000
_cell.angle_alpha   90.00
_cell.angle_beta   90.00
_cell.angle_gamma   90.00
#
_symmetry.space_group_name_H-M   'P 1'
#
loop_
_entity.id
_entity.type
_entity.pdbx_description
1 polymer ?
#
loop_
_entity_poly.entity_id
_entity_poly.type
_entity_poly.pdbx_seq_one_letter_code
_entity_poly.pdbx_strand_id
1 'polypeptide(L)'
;MKTLKRTVSILLSIVIMLSFSANFATFSYAATTVESGNCGQSGSNVTYVLDSDGVLTISGSGRMDNFYNTNNGRAPWYENRDLIKKVVIQPGVINIGSSAFYNCKQIVEVDFGTIDTIGTYAFQYCEALENAILPEGCTYVWNGAFDSCLSLRTAYIPGISSTANTLPVSLFKDCSSLVVIKLGDSIRSLGSSALSGSSLKTIITNNTSINSSNYNILRWDSETNACSGICSDNTNSSQKLTWNYTIETQRLWFTGSGDMKYYAWGERPWDMFFGAVKRVDFSQTDGICSTTSDSFKDFSTIETVDFTNIHEIGWRSFGDCSGIQYIDFDSVLDSIWDWAFERCYALDHITFKNGSNPLRIRQHAFYMCKNTTYWLNFPSNLRYIEEGAFKGTKFNYITFSNTQKVEIGDNAFGTTDRDFYLRMLTPDGVDIGVKDYVTEMRDKYRYNWYCYCKNGNHIFENSTVAPTCTKDGYDRYGCKYCMQNEYKSDYVAKLGHRYECTGTNNGNMTYRCTVCGDENYYLSSAELGGEFYPAISTVAGSSKYNQSNYDSRIDVNGDGVINAKDFAIIRKSLGNVDTTNKETTIDTSRTYQEIEGFGASACWWSQEVGEWENAAEIMEMLYSEENGIGLDIYRYNLGAGSQDQNDTGLYNRGARTYCFMKSDGTYDWNSDTGAMNCLDLAVQFNPNLKITLFSNSAPYFMTKNGKTYSTQDADGPSNLDSSRYQDFADFTVTCAEHFIDEGYNITEVSPINEPEWDWRAWYNGDGTQSHGQEGCHYTWSEALDFYNNYMVPTMQNSSKLNGKVELAVWECAQLNHQWLFNDFLDNLFNSKEDTYDRWGRKTSEGFADENRNLRGYTNYLDTHSYWCSEEDRRVVAETLNGEYFGQKVKCSEYCQMTNDPNTGVLGHIQNEGSTNGMTIDYGIAMADIMYQDLTTLNAVEWDWWTACAKGVYTDNLILINANDHSDVQTSKRYWCMGNFSKFVDVGAKRIQVDVASDFAQNLHTNRVYHWTFHDDNNNISNEGDDKYNYIEQLAFLNPDGTVAIIFINNSDTIEYTRVNGGNYSTFNTYVTSETLNLKNLQTGSIDEAVCIPARSVTTVVLSN
;
A
#
# COMPACT_ATOMS: atom_id res chain seq x y z
N MET A 1 2.61 -19.48 46.53
CA MET A 1 2.00 -19.56 45.19
C MET A 1 0.57 -20.12 45.22
N LYS A 2 0.31 -21.42 45.46
CA LYS A 2 -1.09 -21.97 45.46
C LYS A 2 -2.08 -21.21 46.36
N THR A 3 -1.64 -20.72 47.52
CA THR A 3 -2.44 -19.82 48.39
C THR A 3 -2.77 -18.49 47.72
N LEU A 4 -1.83 -17.88 47.00
CA LEU A 4 -1.99 -16.58 46.34
C LEU A 4 -2.97 -16.65 45.16
N LYS A 5 -2.86 -17.69 44.30
CA LYS A 5 -3.89 -17.97 43.27
C LYS A 5 -5.27 -18.05 43.91
N ARG A 6 -5.41 -18.79 45.02
CA ARG A 6 -6.67 -18.86 45.78
C ARG A 6 -7.13 -17.50 46.31
N THR A 7 -6.26 -16.70 46.92
CA THR A 7 -6.62 -15.38 47.46
C THR A 7 -7.00 -14.40 46.35
N VAL A 8 -6.33 -14.40 45.20
CA VAL A 8 -6.67 -13.52 44.07
C VAL A 8 -7.97 -13.95 43.40
N SER A 9 -8.18 -15.26 43.14
CA SER A 9 -9.48 -15.74 42.65
C SER A 9 -10.61 -15.46 43.64
N ILE A 10 -10.38 -15.63 44.95
CA ILE A 10 -11.37 -15.29 45.98
C ILE A 10 -11.63 -13.78 46.03
N LEU A 11 -10.61 -12.92 45.89
CA LEU A 11 -10.80 -11.47 45.82
C LEU A 11 -11.58 -11.07 44.57
N LEU A 12 -11.30 -11.65 43.40
CA LEU A 12 -12.06 -11.37 42.19
C LEU A 12 -13.50 -11.90 42.28
N SER A 13 -13.71 -13.10 42.82
CA SER A 13 -15.07 -13.61 43.13
C SER A 13 -15.79 -12.75 44.16
N ILE A 14 -15.08 -12.14 45.12
CA ILE A 14 -15.65 -11.19 46.06
C ILE A 14 -15.99 -9.87 45.37
N VAL A 15 -15.18 -9.36 44.44
CA VAL A 15 -15.54 -8.18 43.63
C VAL A 15 -16.76 -8.46 42.74
N ILE A 16 -16.81 -9.64 42.11
CA ILE A 16 -17.96 -10.12 41.30
C ILE A 16 -19.22 -10.38 42.16
N MET A 17 -19.09 -10.58 43.48
CA MET A 17 -20.22 -10.63 44.41
C MET A 17 -20.56 -9.26 45.04
N LEU A 18 -19.60 -8.36 45.20
CA LEU A 18 -19.78 -7.03 45.82
C LEU A 18 -20.28 -5.97 44.83
N SER A 19 -20.19 -6.21 43.52
CA SER A 19 -21.00 -5.49 42.53
C SER A 19 -22.51 -5.64 42.80
N PHE A 20 -22.93 -6.73 43.46
CA PHE A 20 -24.28 -6.85 43.99
C PHE A 20 -24.41 -6.26 45.41
N SER A 21 -25.13 -5.14 45.47
CA SER A 21 -25.71 -4.48 46.66
C SER A 21 -24.77 -3.66 47.56
N ALA A 22 -24.73 -2.35 47.28
CA ALA A 22 -24.42 -1.29 48.25
C ALA A 22 -25.60 -0.30 48.36
N ASN A 23 -26.78 -0.79 48.76
CA ASN A 23 -28.00 0.02 48.91
C ASN A 23 -27.90 1.04 50.06
N PHE A 24 -27.27 2.19 49.79
CA PHE A 24 -27.46 3.38 50.60
C PHE A 24 -28.84 3.98 50.31
N ALA A 25 -29.77 3.81 51.25
CA ALA A 25 -31.13 4.32 51.14
C ALA A 25 -31.21 5.84 51.32
N THR A 26 -30.68 6.59 50.34
CA THR A 26 -31.09 7.98 50.12
C THR A 26 -32.53 8.00 49.59
N PHE A 27 -33.35 8.93 50.07
CA PHE A 27 -34.67 9.18 49.50
C PHE A 27 -34.51 9.89 48.15
N SER A 28 -34.27 9.12 47.09
CA SER A 28 -34.45 9.62 45.72
C SER A 28 -35.94 9.79 45.44
N TYR A 29 -36.28 10.78 44.62
CA TYR A 29 -37.57 10.76 43.93
C TYR A 29 -37.52 9.66 42.87
N ALA A 30 -38.66 9.03 42.55
CA ALA A 30 -38.69 8.02 41.51
C ALA A 30 -38.26 8.66 40.17
N ALA A 31 -37.22 8.10 39.54
CA ALA A 31 -36.68 8.59 38.29
C ALA A 31 -37.78 8.64 37.20
N THR A 32 -37.81 9.72 36.42
CA THR A 32 -38.82 9.91 35.37
C THR A 32 -38.27 9.47 34.03
N THR A 33 -39.06 8.74 33.24
CA THR A 33 -38.71 8.40 31.86
C THR A 33 -38.38 9.66 31.06
N VAL A 34 -37.18 9.67 30.46
CA VAL A 34 -36.72 10.66 29.47
C VAL A 34 -37.17 10.22 28.08
N GLU A 35 -36.99 8.94 27.75
CA GLU A 35 -37.29 8.37 26.44
C GLU A 35 -37.65 6.87 26.55
N SER A 36 -38.44 6.36 25.61
CA SER A 36 -38.75 4.92 25.52
C SER A 36 -39.25 4.54 24.13
N GLY A 37 -38.90 3.35 23.65
CA GLY A 37 -39.34 2.86 22.34
C GLY A 37 -39.00 1.40 22.05
N ASN A 38 -39.16 0.99 20.79
CA ASN A 38 -38.75 -0.34 20.31
C ASN A 38 -37.26 -0.33 19.91
N CYS A 39 -36.58 -1.47 20.02
CA CYS A 39 -35.21 -1.68 19.54
C CYS A 39 -34.93 -3.15 19.17
N GLY A 40 -35.97 -3.90 18.85
CA GLY A 40 -35.92 -5.32 18.54
C GLY A 40 -36.30 -5.64 17.11
N GLN A 41 -35.59 -6.62 16.53
CA GLN A 41 -35.77 -7.11 15.17
C GLN A 41 -37.22 -7.50 14.86
N SER A 42 -37.60 -7.55 13.58
CA SER A 42 -38.93 -8.02 13.16
C SER A 42 -39.29 -9.37 13.79
N GLY A 43 -40.42 -9.42 14.51
CA GLY A 43 -40.86 -10.59 15.30
C GLY A 43 -40.41 -10.61 16.77
N SER A 44 -39.52 -9.70 17.18
CA SER A 44 -39.13 -9.42 18.57
C SER A 44 -40.11 -8.46 19.25
N ASN A 45 -40.12 -8.42 20.58
CA ASN A 45 -40.76 -7.34 21.35
C ASN A 45 -39.78 -6.65 22.32
N VAL A 46 -38.50 -6.60 21.94
CA VAL A 46 -37.46 -5.89 22.70
C VAL A 46 -37.63 -4.37 22.57
N THR A 47 -37.64 -3.72 23.73
CA THR A 47 -37.96 -2.30 23.97
C THR A 47 -36.91 -1.69 24.90
N TYR A 48 -36.86 -0.36 24.95
CA TYR A 48 -35.98 0.37 25.86
C TYR A 48 -36.72 1.47 26.63
N VAL A 49 -36.19 1.82 27.80
CA VAL A 49 -36.58 2.99 28.61
C VAL A 49 -35.31 3.65 29.15
N LEU A 50 -35.11 4.94 28.87
CA LEU A 50 -34.10 5.79 29.50
C LEU A 50 -34.77 6.62 30.61
N ASP A 51 -34.18 6.69 31.79
CA ASP A 51 -34.66 7.51 32.91
C ASP A 51 -33.80 8.76 33.19
N SER A 52 -34.30 9.62 34.08
CA SER A 52 -33.67 10.89 34.49
C SER A 52 -32.35 10.74 35.25
N ASP A 53 -32.09 9.56 35.81
CA ASP A 53 -30.87 9.30 36.58
C ASP A 53 -29.75 8.84 35.64
N GLY A 54 -30.09 8.38 34.44
CA GLY A 54 -29.20 7.97 33.36
C GLY A 54 -29.15 6.46 33.14
N VAL A 55 -30.19 5.73 33.56
CA VAL A 55 -30.28 4.27 33.37
C VAL A 55 -31.08 3.97 32.11
N LEU A 56 -30.44 3.30 31.15
CA LEU A 56 -31.07 2.74 29.96
C LEU A 56 -31.39 1.26 30.20
N THR A 57 -32.67 0.95 30.37
CA THR A 57 -33.16 -0.41 30.62
C THR A 57 -33.73 -1.02 29.32
N ILE A 58 -33.11 -2.08 28.82
CA ILE A 58 -33.58 -2.87 27.68
C ILE A 58 -34.42 -4.04 28.19
N SER A 59 -35.65 -4.19 27.71
CA SER A 59 -36.65 -5.13 28.22
C SER A 59 -37.44 -5.82 27.10
N GLY A 60 -37.81 -7.08 27.29
CA GLY A 60 -38.66 -7.82 26.34
C GLY A 60 -38.13 -9.21 26.04
N SER A 61 -38.57 -9.78 24.92
CA SER A 61 -38.20 -11.13 24.46
C SER A 61 -37.80 -11.11 22.99
N GLY A 62 -36.67 -11.76 22.68
CA GLY A 62 -36.16 -11.87 21.32
C GLY A 62 -34.88 -11.08 21.09
N ARG A 63 -34.60 -10.77 19.82
CA ARG A 63 -33.34 -10.16 19.38
C ARG A 63 -33.41 -8.64 19.34
N MET A 64 -32.30 -7.98 19.69
CA MET A 64 -32.07 -6.55 19.47
C MET A 64 -31.64 -6.31 18.02
N ASP A 65 -32.11 -5.22 17.41
CA ASP A 65 -31.66 -4.79 16.08
C ASP A 65 -30.15 -4.51 16.02
N ASN A 66 -29.57 -4.62 14.83
CA ASN A 66 -28.22 -4.15 14.55
C ASN A 66 -28.28 -2.68 14.10
N PHE A 67 -27.36 -1.88 14.60
CA PHE A 67 -27.27 -0.45 14.33
C PHE A 67 -25.97 -0.11 13.59
N TYR A 68 -25.99 1.03 12.90
CA TYR A 68 -24.91 1.56 12.09
C TYR A 68 -24.50 2.94 12.62
N ASN A 69 -23.26 3.34 12.38
CA ASN A 69 -22.73 4.66 12.76
C ASN A 69 -23.30 5.82 11.91
N THR A 70 -23.92 5.50 10.76
CA THR A 70 -24.54 6.44 9.82
C THR A 70 -25.86 7.03 10.34
N ASN A 71 -26.21 8.24 9.87
CA ASN A 71 -27.37 9.01 10.37
C ASN A 71 -28.73 8.28 10.22
N ASN A 72 -28.85 7.31 9.30
CA ASN A 72 -30.09 6.59 9.02
C ASN A 72 -30.20 5.22 9.72
N GLY A 73 -29.21 4.84 10.56
CA GLY A 73 -29.13 3.49 11.14
C GLY A 73 -28.74 3.40 12.61
N ARG A 74 -28.65 4.54 13.33
CA ARG A 74 -28.22 4.59 14.74
C ARG A 74 -29.20 3.94 15.71
N ALA A 75 -28.70 3.55 16.87
CA ALA A 75 -29.52 3.11 18.00
C ALA A 75 -30.50 4.24 18.43
N PRO A 76 -31.74 3.94 18.83
CA PRO A 76 -32.76 4.97 19.07
C PRO A 76 -32.36 6.04 20.09
N TRP A 77 -31.65 5.63 21.15
CA TRP A 77 -31.15 6.49 22.23
C TRP A 77 -29.89 7.29 21.88
N TYR A 78 -29.38 7.23 20.64
CA TYR A 78 -28.08 7.82 20.28
C TYR A 78 -28.01 9.33 20.51
N GLU A 79 -29.09 10.09 20.27
CA GLU A 79 -29.08 11.54 20.54
C GLU A 79 -29.15 11.88 22.04
N ASN A 80 -29.51 10.91 22.88
CA ASN A 80 -29.46 10.99 24.35
C ASN A 80 -28.23 10.28 24.96
N ARG A 81 -27.26 9.82 24.15
CA ARG A 81 -26.11 9.01 24.59
C ARG A 81 -25.29 9.63 25.73
N ASP A 82 -25.18 10.96 25.77
CA ASP A 82 -24.44 11.72 26.79
C ASP A 82 -25.17 11.79 28.15
N LEU A 83 -26.39 11.24 28.24
CA LEU A 83 -27.14 11.05 29.48
C LEU A 83 -26.98 9.62 30.06
N ILE A 84 -26.59 8.64 29.24
CA ILE A 84 -26.58 7.23 29.61
C ILE A 84 -25.33 6.92 30.45
N LYS A 85 -25.54 6.57 31.72
CA LYS A 85 -24.50 6.20 32.69
C LYS A 85 -24.49 4.71 33.00
N LYS A 86 -25.64 4.05 32.86
CA LYS A 86 -25.80 2.62 33.10
C LYS A 86 -26.71 1.99 32.05
N VAL A 87 -26.33 0.82 31.56
CA VAL A 87 -27.20 -0.05 30.75
C VAL A 87 -27.65 -1.25 31.60
N VAL A 88 -28.91 -1.65 31.48
CA VAL A 88 -29.47 -2.84 32.12
C VAL A 88 -30.22 -3.67 31.07
N ILE A 89 -29.74 -4.89 30.79
CA ILE A 89 -30.37 -5.84 29.88
C ILE A 89 -31.21 -6.83 30.69
N GLN A 90 -32.54 -6.82 30.55
CA GLN A 90 -33.41 -7.75 31.27
C GLN A 90 -33.43 -9.16 30.64
N PRO A 91 -33.69 -10.22 31.44
CA PRO A 91 -33.85 -11.58 30.93
C PRO A 91 -34.93 -11.68 29.85
N GLY A 92 -34.61 -12.37 28.74
CA GLY A 92 -35.45 -12.51 27.56
C GLY A 92 -34.90 -11.83 26.31
N VAL A 93 -34.06 -10.80 26.49
CA VAL A 93 -33.24 -10.21 25.43
C VAL A 93 -32.12 -11.19 25.07
N ILE A 94 -32.03 -11.59 23.80
CA ILE A 94 -31.10 -12.64 23.32
C ILE A 94 -29.72 -12.08 22.97
N ASN A 95 -29.66 -10.86 22.44
CA ASN A 95 -28.39 -10.23 22.01
C ASN A 95 -28.37 -8.73 22.29
N ILE A 96 -27.15 -8.19 22.34
CA ILE A 96 -26.88 -6.79 22.07
C ILE A 96 -26.53 -6.67 20.57
N GLY A 97 -27.10 -5.66 19.91
CA GLY A 97 -26.88 -5.40 18.48
C GLY A 97 -25.50 -4.83 18.17
N SER A 98 -25.08 -4.92 16.90
CA SER A 98 -23.92 -4.16 16.42
C SER A 98 -24.13 -2.66 16.63
N SER A 99 -23.06 -1.94 16.98
CA SER A 99 -23.03 -0.48 17.27
C SER A 99 -24.03 0.03 18.32
N ALA A 100 -24.71 -0.83 19.11
CA ALA A 100 -25.85 -0.43 19.94
C ALA A 100 -25.56 0.65 20.99
N PHE A 101 -24.33 0.71 21.50
CA PHE A 101 -23.84 1.72 22.43
C PHE A 101 -22.57 2.42 21.89
N TYR A 102 -22.40 2.42 20.56
CA TYR A 102 -21.31 3.15 19.89
C TYR A 102 -21.27 4.62 20.36
N ASN A 103 -20.09 5.09 20.75
CA ASN A 103 -19.83 6.46 21.21
C ASN A 103 -20.68 6.91 22.43
N CYS A 104 -21.21 5.96 23.23
CA CYS A 104 -21.93 6.26 24.47
C CYS A 104 -20.93 6.50 25.63
N LYS A 105 -20.12 7.55 25.49
CA LYS A 105 -18.93 7.84 26.32
C LYS A 105 -19.18 7.91 27.83
N GLN A 106 -20.41 8.16 28.28
CA GLN A 106 -20.76 8.30 29.70
C GLN A 106 -21.16 6.98 30.40
N ILE A 107 -21.28 5.86 29.69
CA ILE A 107 -21.62 4.57 30.30
C ILE A 107 -20.48 4.12 31.22
N VAL A 108 -20.75 3.98 32.51
CA VAL A 108 -19.82 3.48 33.53
C VAL A 108 -20.01 1.98 33.80
N GLU A 109 -21.25 1.51 33.72
CA GLU A 109 -21.67 0.17 34.14
C GLU A 109 -22.66 -0.46 33.14
N VAL A 110 -22.52 -1.77 32.89
CA VAL A 110 -23.47 -2.57 32.11
C VAL A 110 -23.85 -3.82 32.90
N ASP A 111 -25.14 -3.98 33.18
CA ASP A 111 -25.71 -5.27 33.58
C ASP A 111 -26.16 -6.02 32.32
N PHE A 112 -25.39 -7.04 31.95
CA PHE A 112 -25.59 -7.83 30.73
C PHE A 112 -26.75 -8.85 30.82
N GLY A 113 -27.33 -9.07 32.01
CA GLY A 113 -28.41 -10.03 32.19
C GLY A 113 -28.07 -11.46 31.72
N THR A 114 -28.87 -12.00 30.80
CA THR A 114 -28.70 -13.34 30.22
C THR A 114 -28.76 -13.29 28.69
N ILE A 115 -27.71 -12.75 28.07
CA ILE A 115 -27.56 -12.67 26.61
C ILE A 115 -26.66 -13.79 26.06
N ASP A 116 -26.93 -14.20 24.82
CA ASP A 116 -26.15 -15.18 24.06
C ASP A 116 -25.10 -14.51 23.16
N THR A 117 -25.29 -13.23 22.78
CA THR A 117 -24.48 -12.56 21.74
C THR A 117 -24.26 -11.06 22.00
N ILE A 118 -23.05 -10.55 21.70
CA ILE A 118 -22.73 -9.12 21.62
C ILE A 118 -22.21 -8.79 20.21
N GLY A 119 -22.90 -7.89 19.50
CA GLY A 119 -22.60 -7.48 18.12
C GLY A 119 -21.30 -6.70 17.92
N THR A 120 -20.93 -6.50 16.64
CA THR A 120 -19.71 -5.80 16.21
C THR A 120 -19.74 -4.34 16.67
N TYR A 121 -18.64 -3.84 17.22
CA TYR A 121 -18.52 -2.46 17.75
C TYR A 121 -19.59 -2.06 18.80
N ALA A 122 -20.26 -3.03 19.46
CA ALA A 122 -21.42 -2.77 20.31
C ALA A 122 -21.20 -1.73 21.42
N PHE A 123 -20.00 -1.64 22.00
CA PHE A 123 -19.61 -0.65 23.01
C PHE A 123 -18.38 0.17 22.57
N GLN A 124 -18.08 0.25 21.27
CA GLN A 124 -16.91 0.99 20.80
C GLN A 124 -16.99 2.47 21.21
N TYR A 125 -15.89 3.01 21.75
CA TYR A 125 -15.83 4.35 22.37
C TYR A 125 -16.75 4.56 23.60
N CYS A 126 -17.09 3.52 24.36
CA CYS A 126 -17.64 3.66 25.72
C CYS A 126 -16.53 4.04 26.72
N GLU A 127 -16.00 5.26 26.57
CA GLU A 127 -14.77 5.72 27.25
C GLU A 127 -14.81 5.65 28.79
N ALA A 128 -15.98 5.77 29.43
CA ALA A 128 -16.13 5.68 30.89
C ALA A 128 -16.38 4.26 31.42
N LEU A 129 -16.54 3.24 30.58
CA LEU A 129 -16.95 1.89 31.00
C LEU A 129 -15.87 1.25 31.86
N GLU A 130 -16.13 1.00 33.15
CA GLU A 130 -15.09 0.49 34.05
C GLU A 130 -14.88 -1.02 33.99
N ASN A 131 -15.93 -1.80 33.67
CA ASN A 131 -15.89 -3.27 33.75
C ASN A 131 -16.77 -3.94 32.67
N ALA A 132 -16.25 -5.00 32.04
CA ALA A 132 -16.95 -5.80 31.02
C ALA A 132 -17.05 -7.26 31.50
N ILE A 133 -18.04 -7.57 32.34
CA ILE A 133 -18.22 -8.88 32.97
C ILE A 133 -19.36 -9.64 32.28
N LEU A 134 -19.02 -10.53 31.35
CA LEU A 134 -20.04 -11.23 30.55
C LEU A 134 -20.65 -12.42 31.33
N PRO A 135 -21.95 -12.74 31.12
CA PRO A 135 -22.63 -13.83 31.81
C PRO A 135 -22.23 -15.19 31.26
N GLU A 136 -22.26 -16.24 32.09
CA GLU A 136 -21.82 -17.63 31.79
C GLU A 136 -22.60 -18.34 30.64
N GLY A 137 -23.51 -17.66 29.95
CA GLY A 137 -24.19 -18.12 28.72
C GLY A 137 -23.81 -17.32 27.46
N CYS A 138 -23.06 -16.22 27.58
CA CYS A 138 -22.65 -15.40 26.44
C CYS A 138 -21.71 -16.21 25.54
N THR A 139 -22.23 -16.62 24.38
CA THR A 139 -21.63 -17.65 23.52
C THR A 139 -20.93 -17.01 22.32
N TYR A 140 -21.36 -15.83 21.89
CA TYR A 140 -20.77 -15.08 20.79
C TYR A 140 -20.46 -13.64 21.20
N VAL A 141 -19.26 -13.20 20.86
CA VAL A 141 -18.84 -11.79 20.89
C VAL A 141 -18.22 -11.52 19.54
N TRP A 142 -18.47 -10.36 18.94
CA TRP A 142 -17.98 -10.02 17.60
C TRP A 142 -16.87 -8.97 17.64
N ASN A 143 -16.29 -8.67 16.47
CA ASN A 143 -15.08 -7.83 16.35
C ASN A 143 -15.29 -6.42 16.93
N GLY A 144 -14.24 -5.88 17.56
CA GLY A 144 -14.23 -4.53 18.13
C GLY A 144 -15.29 -4.24 19.20
N ALA A 145 -15.94 -5.25 19.78
CA ALA A 145 -17.14 -5.04 20.62
C ALA A 145 -16.93 -4.14 21.86
N PHE A 146 -15.69 -4.00 22.37
CA PHE A 146 -15.32 -3.08 23.45
C PHE A 146 -14.11 -2.18 23.07
N ASP A 147 -13.83 -2.00 21.78
CA ASP A 147 -12.72 -1.18 21.29
C ASP A 147 -12.80 0.26 21.85
N SER A 148 -11.66 0.79 22.27
CA SER A 148 -11.49 2.15 22.79
C SER A 148 -12.31 2.46 24.05
N CYS A 149 -12.64 1.45 24.87
CA CYS A 149 -13.18 1.63 26.22
C CYS A 149 -12.06 2.09 27.20
N LEU A 150 -11.66 3.36 27.11
CA LEU A 150 -10.45 3.90 27.76
C LEU A 150 -10.38 3.69 29.30
N SER A 151 -11.52 3.67 30.00
CA SER A 151 -11.58 3.46 31.46
C SER A 151 -11.68 1.99 31.89
N LEU A 152 -11.83 1.05 30.95
CA LEU A 152 -12.08 -0.36 31.24
C LEU A 152 -10.92 -0.96 32.03
N ARG A 153 -11.15 -1.36 33.28
CA ARG A 153 -10.12 -1.89 34.19
C ARG A 153 -10.09 -3.41 34.23
N THR A 154 -11.27 -4.03 34.20
CA THR A 154 -11.41 -5.48 34.26
C THR A 154 -12.40 -6.04 33.24
N ALA A 155 -12.06 -7.18 32.66
CA ALA A 155 -12.94 -7.91 31.74
C ALA A 155 -13.04 -9.39 32.12
N TYR A 156 -14.20 -10.00 31.87
CA TYR A 156 -14.41 -11.44 31.97
C TYR A 156 -15.14 -11.98 30.74
N ILE A 157 -14.46 -12.86 30.01
CA ILE A 157 -15.04 -13.67 28.93
C ILE A 157 -15.18 -15.12 29.46
N PRO A 158 -16.39 -15.62 29.78
CA PRO A 158 -16.62 -16.97 30.31
C PRO A 158 -16.38 -18.07 29.28
N GLY A 159 -16.49 -17.73 28.00
CA GLY A 159 -16.25 -18.61 26.87
C GLY A 159 -16.67 -17.91 25.59
N ILE A 160 -16.45 -18.58 24.47
CA ILE A 160 -16.95 -18.23 23.13
C ILE A 160 -17.03 -19.53 22.33
N SER A 161 -18.02 -19.61 21.44
CA SER A 161 -18.22 -20.73 20.50
C SER A 161 -17.97 -20.32 19.05
N SER A 162 -17.00 -19.43 18.82
CA SER A 162 -16.39 -19.26 17.49
C SER A 162 -15.70 -20.56 17.08
N THR A 163 -15.62 -20.83 15.77
CA THR A 163 -15.10 -22.09 15.19
C THR A 163 -13.72 -22.49 15.72
N ALA A 164 -12.86 -21.52 16.06
CA ALA A 164 -11.53 -21.74 16.61
C ALA A 164 -11.39 -21.50 18.14
N ASN A 165 -12.46 -21.12 18.86
CA ASN A 165 -12.39 -20.61 20.24
C ASN A 165 -11.40 -19.42 20.41
N THR A 166 -11.33 -18.57 19.39
CA THR A 166 -10.41 -17.42 19.27
C THR A 166 -11.13 -16.12 19.65
N LEU A 167 -10.53 -15.29 20.51
CA LEU A 167 -11.09 -13.96 20.84
C LEU A 167 -11.21 -13.11 19.56
N PRO A 168 -12.33 -12.39 19.35
CA PRO A 168 -12.57 -11.53 18.18
C PRO A 168 -11.47 -10.51 17.91
N VAL A 169 -11.33 -10.14 16.63
CA VAL A 169 -10.39 -9.12 16.17
C VAL A 169 -10.70 -7.79 16.87
N SER A 170 -9.66 -7.11 17.36
CA SER A 170 -9.74 -5.83 18.06
C SER A 170 -10.68 -5.77 19.28
N LEU A 171 -11.09 -6.91 19.87
CA LEU A 171 -12.12 -6.97 20.93
C LEU A 171 -11.98 -5.91 22.03
N PHE A 172 -10.77 -5.79 22.60
CA PHE A 172 -10.39 -4.79 23.60
C PHE A 172 -9.22 -3.92 23.09
N LYS A 173 -9.22 -3.58 21.80
CA LYS A 173 -8.24 -2.65 21.24
C LYS A 173 -8.33 -1.30 21.97
N ASP A 174 -7.17 -0.67 22.18
CA ASP A 174 -6.97 0.65 22.80
C ASP A 174 -7.65 0.85 24.17
N CYS A 175 -7.99 -0.26 24.85
CA CYS A 175 -8.47 -0.30 26.23
C CYS A 175 -7.32 -0.05 27.22
N SER A 176 -6.75 1.14 27.18
CA SER A 176 -5.50 1.50 27.88
C SER A 176 -5.55 1.33 29.41
N SER A 177 -6.72 1.41 30.05
CA SER A 177 -6.88 1.09 31.49
C SER A 177 -6.92 -0.41 31.83
N LEU A 178 -7.01 -1.32 30.84
CA LEU A 178 -7.31 -2.73 31.08
C LEU A 178 -6.10 -3.43 31.67
N VAL A 179 -6.20 -3.76 32.95
CA VAL A 179 -5.11 -4.33 33.77
C VAL A 179 -5.34 -5.80 34.14
N VAL A 180 -6.59 -6.27 34.15
CA VAL A 180 -6.93 -7.66 34.48
C VAL A 180 -7.98 -8.20 33.51
N ILE A 181 -7.69 -9.31 32.85
CA ILE A 181 -8.68 -10.08 32.07
C ILE A 181 -8.79 -11.50 32.60
N LYS A 182 -10.02 -11.98 32.80
CA LYS A 182 -10.33 -13.38 33.07
C LYS A 182 -10.84 -14.03 31.78
N LEU A 183 -10.25 -15.17 31.42
CA LEU A 183 -10.57 -15.95 30.22
C LEU A 183 -11.01 -17.36 30.62
N GLY A 184 -12.19 -17.76 30.18
CA GLY A 184 -12.77 -19.07 30.45
C GLY A 184 -12.11 -20.23 29.71
N ASP A 185 -12.47 -21.43 30.15
CA ASP A 185 -11.72 -22.66 29.84
C ASP A 185 -11.85 -23.11 28.37
N SER A 186 -12.80 -22.58 27.59
CA SER A 186 -12.91 -22.87 26.15
C SER A 186 -11.85 -22.15 25.31
N ILE A 187 -11.40 -20.95 25.73
CA ILE A 187 -10.62 -20.02 24.90
C ILE A 187 -9.25 -20.63 24.55
N ARG A 188 -8.94 -20.71 23.26
CA ARG A 188 -7.69 -21.30 22.71
C ARG A 188 -6.76 -20.27 22.10
N SER A 189 -7.29 -19.11 21.69
CA SER A 189 -6.50 -18.14 20.93
C SER A 189 -6.97 -16.70 21.06
N LEU A 190 -6.11 -15.77 20.66
CA LEU A 190 -6.40 -14.35 20.42
C LEU A 190 -6.40 -14.08 18.91
N GLY A 191 -7.39 -13.36 18.40
CA GLY A 191 -7.38 -12.79 17.04
C GLY A 191 -6.48 -11.56 16.95
N SER A 192 -6.28 -11.03 15.74
CA SER A 192 -5.46 -9.83 15.55
C SER A 192 -5.96 -8.66 16.40
N SER A 193 -5.02 -7.89 16.96
CA SER A 193 -5.26 -6.71 17.78
C SER A 193 -6.19 -6.89 18.99
N ALA A 194 -6.61 -8.11 19.34
CA ALA A 194 -7.72 -8.37 20.28
C ALA A 194 -7.53 -7.81 21.70
N LEU A 195 -6.29 -7.54 22.10
CA LEU A 195 -5.88 -6.92 23.37
C LEU A 195 -4.87 -5.77 23.15
N SER A 196 -4.74 -5.24 21.93
CA SER A 196 -3.71 -4.24 21.57
C SER A 196 -3.95 -2.91 22.28
N GLY A 197 -2.89 -2.17 22.61
CA GLY A 197 -2.96 -0.90 23.35
C GLY A 197 -3.39 -1.02 24.83
N SER A 198 -3.55 -2.24 25.36
CA SER A 198 -3.93 -2.47 26.76
C SER A 198 -2.74 -2.51 27.72
N SER A 199 -3.02 -2.41 29.03
CA SER A 199 -1.99 -2.32 30.09
C SER A 199 -1.98 -3.57 30.98
N LEU A 200 -2.08 -4.77 30.40
CA LEU A 200 -2.35 -5.98 31.18
C LEU A 200 -1.27 -6.30 32.21
N LYS A 201 -1.73 -6.56 33.43
CA LYS A 201 -0.94 -6.94 34.61
C LYS A 201 -1.36 -8.28 35.18
N THR A 202 -2.44 -8.90 34.70
CA THR A 202 -2.82 -10.28 35.02
C THR A 202 -3.77 -10.84 33.95
N ILE A 203 -3.47 -12.04 33.42
CA ILE A 203 -4.44 -12.88 32.71
C ILE A 203 -4.82 -14.05 33.62
N ILE A 204 -6.11 -14.21 33.90
CA ILE A 204 -6.64 -15.26 34.77
C ILE A 204 -7.33 -16.31 33.90
N THR A 205 -6.66 -17.45 33.71
CA THR A 205 -7.17 -18.59 32.92
C THR A 205 -6.68 -19.91 33.51
N ASN A 206 -7.40 -21.01 33.23
CA ASN A 206 -6.91 -22.37 33.49
C ASN A 206 -6.12 -22.94 32.29
N ASN A 207 -6.16 -22.30 31.13
CA ASN A 207 -5.47 -22.76 29.92
C ASN A 207 -3.97 -22.37 29.98
N THR A 208 -3.07 -23.36 29.90
CA THR A 208 -1.62 -23.17 29.93
C THR A 208 -0.99 -22.91 28.56
N SER A 209 -1.82 -22.61 27.56
CA SER A 209 -1.45 -22.29 26.18
C SER A 209 -2.64 -21.60 25.52
N ILE A 210 -2.46 -20.35 25.10
CA ILE A 210 -3.44 -19.55 24.36
C ILE A 210 -2.67 -18.93 23.20
N ASN A 211 -2.87 -19.42 21.98
CA ASN A 211 -2.12 -18.97 20.81
C ASN A 211 -2.55 -17.55 20.36
N SER A 212 -1.81 -16.92 19.46
CA SER A 212 -2.32 -15.77 18.68
C SER A 212 -2.36 -16.11 17.19
N SER A 213 -3.32 -15.56 16.45
CA SER A 213 -3.46 -15.72 15.00
C SER A 213 -2.20 -15.34 14.21
N ASN A 214 -1.47 -14.32 14.66
CA ASN A 214 -0.40 -13.65 13.89
C ASN A 214 0.95 -14.42 13.94
N TYR A 215 0.88 -15.75 13.77
CA TYR A 215 1.97 -16.75 13.77
C TYR A 215 2.86 -16.86 15.02
N ASN A 216 2.64 -16.01 16.02
CA ASN A 216 3.42 -16.01 17.25
C ASN A 216 2.76 -16.95 18.28
N ILE A 217 3.45 -18.02 18.68
CA ILE A 217 2.96 -18.98 19.68
C ILE A 217 3.03 -18.35 21.08
N LEU A 218 2.00 -17.60 21.47
CA LEU A 218 1.80 -17.15 22.85
C LEU A 218 1.73 -18.34 23.81
N ARG A 219 2.73 -18.45 24.68
CA ARG A 219 2.74 -19.42 25.79
C ARG A 219 2.52 -18.69 27.09
N TRP A 220 1.31 -18.81 27.65
CA TRP A 220 0.96 -18.30 28.97
C TRP A 220 1.25 -19.35 30.06
N ASP A 221 2.38 -19.19 30.75
CA ASP A 221 2.63 -19.97 31.98
C ASP A 221 1.88 -19.33 33.15
N SER A 222 0.74 -19.92 33.51
CA SER A 222 -0.08 -19.45 34.64
C SER A 222 0.60 -19.66 36.01
N GLU A 223 1.65 -20.48 36.15
CA GLU A 223 2.37 -20.65 37.42
C GLU A 223 3.41 -19.55 37.62
N THR A 224 3.99 -19.00 36.55
CA THR A 224 5.02 -17.94 36.60
C THR A 224 4.57 -16.58 36.06
N ASN A 225 3.31 -16.42 35.64
CA ASN A 225 2.77 -15.22 34.98
C ASN A 225 3.66 -14.74 33.80
N ALA A 226 4.20 -15.70 33.04
CA ALA A 226 5.08 -15.44 31.93
C ALA A 226 4.36 -15.62 30.59
N CYS A 227 4.61 -14.69 29.67
CA CYS A 227 4.41 -14.89 28.24
C CYS A 227 5.73 -15.26 27.58
N SER A 228 5.66 -16.04 26.51
CA SER A 228 6.71 -16.06 25.49
C SER A 228 6.13 -16.33 24.11
N GLY A 229 6.92 -16.05 23.07
CA GLY A 229 6.55 -16.27 21.67
C GLY A 229 7.72 -16.15 20.71
N ILE A 230 7.43 -16.25 19.42
CA ILE A 230 8.38 -16.05 18.32
C ILE A 230 8.27 -14.59 17.85
N CYS A 231 9.36 -14.02 17.31
CA CYS A 231 9.36 -12.68 16.71
C CYS A 231 10.30 -12.53 15.49
N SER A 232 10.75 -13.63 14.90
CA SER A 232 11.40 -13.68 13.57
C SER A 232 10.53 -14.46 12.58
N ASP A 233 10.66 -14.16 11.28
CA ASP A 233 9.97 -14.94 10.23
C ASP A 233 10.60 -16.32 10.04
N ASN A 234 11.92 -16.42 10.20
CA ASN A 234 12.59 -17.72 10.16
C ASN A 234 12.30 -18.51 11.45
N THR A 235 11.61 -19.63 11.28
CA THR A 235 11.26 -20.55 12.37
C THR A 235 12.32 -21.63 12.64
N ASN A 236 13.35 -21.73 11.79
CA ASN A 236 14.48 -22.65 11.94
C ASN A 236 15.38 -22.23 13.13
N SER A 237 15.86 -23.20 13.89
CA SER A 237 16.52 -23.00 15.19
C SER A 237 17.85 -22.22 15.19
N SER A 238 18.36 -21.80 14.03
CA SER A 238 19.60 -21.02 13.87
C SER A 238 19.37 -19.51 13.62
N GLN A 239 18.15 -19.11 13.28
CA GLN A 239 17.74 -17.71 13.06
C GLN A 239 16.35 -17.45 13.65
N LYS A 240 16.07 -18.11 14.79
CA LYS A 240 14.81 -17.98 15.49
C LYS A 240 14.96 -17.01 16.65
N LEU A 241 14.46 -15.79 16.47
CA LEU A 241 14.30 -14.84 17.56
C LEU A 241 13.00 -15.14 18.32
N THR A 242 13.09 -15.09 19.64
CA THR A 242 11.96 -15.30 20.56
C THR A 242 11.92 -14.20 21.60
N TRP A 243 10.72 -13.88 22.06
CA TRP A 243 10.47 -12.88 23.10
C TRP A 243 9.82 -13.53 24.31
N ASN A 244 10.02 -12.92 25.48
CA ASN A 244 9.51 -13.37 26.76
C ASN A 244 9.11 -12.15 27.60
N TYR A 245 8.01 -12.21 28.35
CA TYR A 245 7.58 -11.15 29.27
C TYR A 245 7.17 -11.74 30.62
N THR A 246 7.45 -11.03 31.71
CA THR A 246 6.91 -11.37 33.05
C THR A 246 6.34 -10.15 33.76
N ILE A 247 5.16 -10.33 34.35
CA ILE A 247 4.43 -9.31 35.10
C ILE A 247 5.23 -8.84 36.33
N GLU A 248 5.84 -9.77 37.08
CA GLU A 248 6.52 -9.49 38.36
C GLU A 248 7.74 -8.57 38.21
N THR A 249 8.37 -8.55 37.04
CA THR A 249 9.56 -7.72 36.77
C THR A 249 9.33 -6.64 35.73
N GLN A 250 8.17 -6.63 35.07
CA GLN A 250 7.83 -5.71 33.97
C GLN A 250 8.89 -5.71 32.84
N ARG A 251 9.59 -6.83 32.66
CA ARG A 251 10.69 -7.03 31.70
C ARG A 251 10.18 -7.83 30.50
N LEU A 252 10.35 -7.24 29.31
CA LEU A 252 10.28 -7.89 28.01
C LEU A 252 11.72 -8.21 27.58
N TRP A 253 12.05 -9.46 27.27
CA TRP A 253 13.41 -9.85 26.89
C TRP A 253 13.46 -10.89 25.78
N PHE A 254 14.53 -10.84 25.00
CA PHE A 254 14.70 -11.61 23.77
C PHE A 254 15.77 -12.70 23.91
N THR A 255 15.55 -13.82 23.22
CA THR A 255 16.36 -15.05 23.25
C THR A 255 16.43 -15.69 21.86
N GLY A 256 17.50 -16.44 21.56
CA GLY A 256 17.75 -16.92 20.19
C GLY A 256 18.49 -15.87 19.34
N SER A 257 18.42 -15.98 18.02
CA SER A 257 19.27 -15.20 17.09
C SER A 257 18.52 -14.82 15.82
N GLY A 258 19.01 -13.81 15.09
CA GLY A 258 18.41 -13.32 13.86
C GLY A 258 17.45 -12.14 14.08
N ASP A 259 16.89 -11.66 12.98
CA ASP A 259 16.20 -10.37 12.92
C ASP A 259 14.74 -10.43 13.37
N MET A 260 14.25 -9.29 13.86
CA MET A 260 12.85 -9.13 14.24
C MET A 260 12.00 -8.89 12.99
N LYS A 261 10.93 -9.69 12.83
CA LYS A 261 9.99 -9.54 11.72
C LYS A 261 9.25 -8.21 11.77
N TYR A 262 8.77 -7.74 10.62
CA TYR A 262 7.86 -6.60 10.55
C TYR A 262 6.51 -6.89 11.21
N TYR A 263 5.86 -5.84 11.71
CA TYR A 263 4.53 -5.88 12.31
C TYR A 263 3.71 -4.71 11.77
N ALA A 264 2.47 -4.98 11.33
CA ALA A 264 1.49 -3.92 11.11
C ALA A 264 1.12 -3.25 12.45
N TRP A 265 0.63 -2.01 12.38
CA TRP A 265 0.37 -1.20 13.58
C TRP A 265 -0.69 -1.84 14.49
N GLY A 266 -0.29 -2.13 15.74
CA GLY A 266 -1.12 -2.80 16.75
C GLY A 266 -1.02 -4.33 16.76
N GLU A 267 -0.24 -4.95 15.86
CA GLU A 267 -0.08 -6.41 15.78
C GLU A 267 1.16 -6.96 16.52
N ARG A 268 1.91 -6.13 17.24
CA ARG A 268 3.13 -6.56 17.93
C ARG A 268 2.71 -7.47 19.09
N PRO A 269 3.33 -8.66 19.28
CA PRO A 269 2.79 -9.68 20.20
C PRO A 269 2.93 -9.30 21.69
N TRP A 270 3.61 -8.18 21.99
CA TRP A 270 3.70 -7.55 23.29
C TRP A 270 2.78 -6.30 23.47
N ASP A 271 1.96 -5.94 22.48
CA ASP A 271 1.07 -4.75 22.54
C ASP A 271 0.00 -4.82 23.65
N MET A 272 -0.33 -6.01 24.15
CA MET A 272 -1.19 -6.17 25.33
C MET A 272 -0.51 -5.77 26.66
N PHE A 273 0.79 -5.45 26.62
CA PHE A 273 1.60 -5.00 27.75
C PHE A 273 2.07 -3.55 27.56
N PHE A 274 1.46 -2.80 26.65
CA PHE A 274 1.82 -1.43 26.26
C PHE A 274 2.10 -0.48 27.44
N GLY A 275 1.13 -0.32 28.34
CA GLY A 275 1.29 0.45 29.59
C GLY A 275 1.88 -0.33 30.78
N ALA A 276 2.58 -1.43 30.51
CA ALA A 276 3.09 -2.36 31.53
C ALA A 276 4.56 -2.80 31.35
N VAL A 277 5.21 -2.63 30.19
CA VAL A 277 6.65 -2.90 30.01
C VAL A 277 7.50 -1.75 30.54
N LYS A 278 8.40 -2.02 31.48
CA LYS A 278 9.42 -1.05 31.98
C LYS A 278 10.82 -1.28 31.42
N ARG A 279 11.16 -2.53 31.09
CA ARG A 279 12.49 -2.90 30.59
C ARG A 279 12.37 -3.73 29.32
N VAL A 280 13.04 -3.30 28.26
CA VAL A 280 13.32 -4.11 27.06
C VAL A 280 14.77 -4.61 27.13
N ASP A 281 15.05 -5.82 26.68
CA ASP A 281 16.32 -6.48 27.00
C ASP A 281 16.77 -7.53 25.97
N PHE A 282 17.86 -7.25 25.26
CA PHE A 282 18.45 -8.14 24.24
C PHE A 282 19.69 -8.90 24.75
N SER A 283 20.07 -8.75 26.02
CA SER A 283 21.28 -9.39 26.61
C SER A 283 21.27 -10.92 26.68
N GLN A 284 20.19 -11.57 26.22
CA GLN A 284 20.01 -13.02 26.22
C GLN A 284 19.84 -13.61 24.81
N THR A 285 20.11 -12.83 23.75
CA THR A 285 20.22 -13.37 22.39
C THR A 285 21.52 -14.15 22.21
N ASP A 286 21.47 -15.22 21.41
CA ASP A 286 22.59 -16.11 21.09
C ASP A 286 23.45 -15.58 19.92
N GLY A 287 23.18 -14.36 19.44
CA GLY A 287 23.88 -13.71 18.34
C GLY A 287 23.36 -12.30 18.07
N ILE A 288 23.89 -11.68 17.00
CA ILE A 288 23.48 -10.36 16.52
C ILE A 288 22.02 -10.39 16.04
N CYS A 289 21.30 -9.30 16.31
CA CYS A 289 19.89 -9.09 15.97
C CYS A 289 19.64 -7.63 15.56
N SER A 290 18.49 -7.38 14.92
CA SER A 290 17.95 -6.04 14.66
C SER A 290 16.54 -5.88 15.24
N THR A 291 16.07 -4.63 15.37
CA THR A 291 14.65 -4.33 15.67
C THR A 291 13.95 -3.78 14.43
N THR A 292 12.75 -4.26 14.10
CA THR A 292 11.97 -3.76 12.97
C THR A 292 11.40 -2.35 13.19
N SER A 293 10.77 -1.79 12.17
CA SER A 293 9.98 -0.56 12.22
C SER A 293 8.89 -0.63 13.29
N ASP A 294 8.66 0.49 13.99
CA ASP A 294 7.65 0.65 15.05
C ASP A 294 7.69 -0.37 16.21
N SER A 295 8.71 -1.22 16.34
CA SER A 295 8.66 -2.44 17.18
C SER A 295 8.34 -2.21 18.68
N PHE A 296 8.61 -1.02 19.21
CA PHE A 296 8.21 -0.54 20.54
C PHE A 296 7.60 0.87 20.51
N LYS A 297 7.19 1.40 19.34
CA LYS A 297 6.63 2.76 19.25
C LYS A 297 5.46 2.97 20.23
N ASP A 298 5.43 4.15 20.83
CA ASP A 298 4.46 4.66 21.82
C ASP A 298 4.58 4.06 23.23
N PHE A 299 5.50 3.11 23.48
CA PHE A 299 5.71 2.48 24.80
C PHE A 299 6.37 3.44 25.82
N SER A 300 5.66 4.50 26.17
CA SER A 300 6.03 5.55 27.13
C SER A 300 6.38 5.06 28.54
N THR A 301 6.04 3.81 28.89
CA THR A 301 6.37 3.20 30.19
C THR A 301 7.74 2.51 30.26
N ILE A 302 8.45 2.37 29.13
CA ILE A 302 9.82 1.83 29.10
C ILE A 302 10.77 2.85 29.75
N GLU A 303 11.46 2.43 30.81
CA GLU A 303 12.46 3.22 31.55
C GLU A 303 13.89 2.90 31.11
N THR A 304 14.13 1.66 30.66
CA THR A 304 15.46 1.14 30.29
C THR A 304 15.39 0.17 29.11
N VAL A 305 16.40 0.20 28.23
CA VAL A 305 16.60 -0.78 27.15
C VAL A 305 18.04 -1.29 27.21
N ASP A 306 18.24 -2.61 27.13
CA ASP A 306 19.56 -3.24 27.03
C ASP A 306 19.84 -3.62 25.56
N PHE A 307 20.64 -2.79 24.87
CA PHE A 307 20.97 -2.91 23.44
C PHE A 307 22.14 -3.87 23.14
N THR A 308 22.52 -4.73 24.10
CA THR A 308 23.49 -5.80 23.84
C THR A 308 23.08 -6.62 22.60
N ASN A 309 24.04 -6.93 21.72
CA ASN A 309 23.84 -7.64 20.44
C ASN A 309 22.99 -6.96 19.35
N ILE A 310 22.43 -5.75 19.56
CA ILE A 310 21.69 -5.03 18.51
C ILE A 310 22.64 -4.32 17.55
N HIS A 311 22.65 -4.71 16.28
CA HIS A 311 23.40 -3.98 15.24
C HIS A 311 22.57 -2.86 14.58
N GLU A 312 21.27 -3.10 14.40
CA GLU A 312 20.37 -2.23 13.65
C GLU A 312 19.04 -1.95 14.37
N ILE A 313 18.63 -0.69 14.35
CA ILE A 313 17.41 -0.19 14.99
C ILE A 313 16.53 0.49 13.94
N GLY A 314 15.44 -0.18 13.55
CA GLY A 314 14.51 0.23 12.49
C GLY A 314 13.71 1.51 12.74
N TRP A 315 12.99 1.91 11.68
CA TRP A 315 12.25 3.18 11.58
C TRP A 315 11.23 3.35 12.72
N ARG A 316 11.26 4.48 13.44
CA ARG A 316 10.40 4.72 14.62
C ARG A 316 10.40 3.62 15.71
N SER A 317 11.37 2.71 15.72
CA SER A 317 11.35 1.51 16.58
C SER A 317 11.08 1.79 18.07
N PHE A 318 11.61 2.89 18.62
CA PHE A 318 11.33 3.42 19.96
C PHE A 318 10.78 4.86 19.92
N GLY A 319 10.05 5.23 18.86
CA GLY A 319 9.37 6.52 18.77
C GLY A 319 8.35 6.68 19.92
N ASP A 320 8.22 7.89 20.47
CA ASP A 320 7.34 8.21 21.61
C ASP A 320 7.56 7.40 22.90
N CYS A 321 8.68 6.65 23.02
CA CYS A 321 9.13 5.97 24.25
C CYS A 321 9.65 6.98 25.30
N SER A 322 8.78 7.90 25.68
CA SER A 322 9.06 9.09 26.47
C SER A 322 9.52 8.84 27.91
N GLY A 323 9.50 7.61 28.40
CA GLY A 323 10.07 7.19 29.69
C GLY A 323 11.57 6.86 29.67
N ILE A 324 12.17 6.61 28.49
CA ILE A 324 13.58 6.21 28.37
C ILE A 324 14.48 7.38 28.79
N GLN A 325 15.32 7.16 29.81
CA GLN A 325 16.25 8.20 30.34
C GLN A 325 17.68 8.03 29.84
N TYR A 326 18.14 6.79 29.64
CA TYR A 326 19.53 6.46 29.33
C TYR A 326 19.58 5.39 28.25
N ILE A 327 20.49 5.56 27.29
CA ILE A 327 20.77 4.60 26.22
C ILE A 327 22.28 4.33 26.19
N ASP A 328 22.68 3.06 26.24
CA ASP A 328 24.06 2.63 26.01
C ASP A 328 24.10 1.65 24.83
N PHE A 329 24.67 2.08 23.71
CA PHE A 329 24.80 1.28 22.50
C PHE A 329 26.08 0.46 22.49
N ASP A 330 25.96 -0.82 22.14
CA ASP A 330 27.07 -1.76 22.14
C ASP A 330 27.94 -1.66 20.88
N SER A 331 29.14 -2.25 20.91
CA SER A 331 30.14 -2.12 19.83
C SER A 331 29.78 -2.82 18.51
N VAL A 332 28.60 -3.44 18.42
CA VAL A 332 28.07 -4.06 17.20
C VAL A 332 27.15 -3.14 16.40
N LEU A 333 26.73 -1.99 16.94
CA LEU A 333 25.80 -1.07 16.27
C LEU A 333 26.39 -0.45 14.99
N ASP A 334 25.69 -0.61 13.87
CA ASP A 334 25.98 0.02 12.58
C ASP A 334 24.84 0.86 11.98
N SER A 335 23.57 0.68 12.38
CA SER A 335 22.46 1.48 11.85
C SER A 335 21.44 1.90 12.92
N ILE A 336 21.15 3.21 12.97
CA ILE A 336 19.93 3.75 13.61
C ILE A 336 19.11 4.41 12.51
N TRP A 337 17.93 3.86 12.23
CA TRP A 337 17.04 4.34 11.17
C TRP A 337 16.23 5.58 11.58
N ASP A 338 15.47 6.07 10.61
CA ASP A 338 14.80 7.34 10.67
C ASP A 338 13.77 7.37 11.81
N TRP A 339 13.71 8.50 12.53
CA TRP A 339 12.81 8.71 13.67
C TRP A 339 12.88 7.66 14.80
N ALA A 340 13.90 6.77 14.82
CA ALA A 340 13.95 5.58 15.69
C ALA A 340 13.74 5.83 17.20
N PHE A 341 14.06 7.02 17.71
CA PHE A 341 13.85 7.47 19.09
C PHE A 341 13.14 8.82 19.14
N GLU A 342 12.35 9.17 18.12
CA GLU A 342 11.68 10.47 18.09
C GLU A 342 10.80 10.68 19.33
N ARG A 343 10.72 11.92 19.83
CA ARG A 343 9.90 12.31 20.98
C ARG A 343 10.16 11.49 22.28
N CYS A 344 11.33 10.84 22.42
CA CYS A 344 11.78 10.26 23.70
C CYS A 344 12.07 11.39 24.73
N TYR A 345 11.02 11.94 25.34
CA TYR A 345 11.10 13.20 26.08
C TYR A 345 11.91 13.14 27.37
N ALA A 346 12.03 12.00 28.07
CA ALA A 346 12.88 11.87 29.25
C ALA A 346 14.38 11.69 28.93
N LEU A 347 14.75 11.37 27.68
CA LEU A 347 16.10 10.97 27.30
C LEU A 347 17.14 12.03 27.69
N ASP A 348 18.10 11.63 28.52
CA ASP A 348 19.03 12.49 29.25
C ASP A 348 20.49 12.24 28.79
N HIS A 349 20.90 10.98 28.61
CA HIS A 349 22.21 10.64 28.03
C HIS A 349 22.12 9.50 26.99
N ILE A 350 23.01 9.58 25.99
CA ILE A 350 23.31 8.51 25.04
C ILE A 350 24.81 8.22 25.11
N THR A 351 25.19 6.96 25.25
CA THR A 351 26.57 6.48 25.12
C THR A 351 26.71 5.48 23.98
N PHE A 352 27.88 5.49 23.34
CA PHE A 352 28.24 4.58 22.26
C PHE A 352 29.59 3.92 22.58
N LYS A 353 29.68 2.61 22.38
CA LYS A 353 30.96 1.88 22.38
C LYS A 353 31.59 1.92 20.98
N ASN A 354 32.92 1.86 20.89
CA ASN A 354 33.62 1.87 19.60
C ASN A 354 33.45 0.52 18.89
N GLY A 355 32.80 0.51 17.74
CA GLY A 355 32.62 -0.68 16.89
C GLY A 355 33.63 -0.76 15.73
N SER A 356 33.49 -1.83 14.93
CA SER A 356 34.25 -2.04 13.68
C SER A 356 33.50 -1.58 12.43
N ASN A 357 32.17 -1.72 12.43
CA ASN A 357 31.32 -1.47 11.26
C ASN A 357 31.01 0.03 11.14
N PRO A 358 30.90 0.60 9.92
CA PRO A 358 30.49 2.00 9.73
C PRO A 358 29.13 2.29 10.38
N LEU A 359 29.08 3.19 11.35
CA LEU A 359 27.82 3.59 12.00
C LEU A 359 27.14 4.74 11.22
N ARG A 360 25.86 4.55 10.89
CA ARG A 360 24.95 5.48 10.22
C ARG A 360 23.78 5.83 11.16
N ILE A 361 23.54 7.12 11.38
CA ILE A 361 22.41 7.63 12.17
C ILE A 361 21.52 8.44 11.22
N ARG A 362 20.35 7.90 10.90
CA ARG A 362 19.47 8.40 9.83
C ARG A 362 18.57 9.56 10.25
N GLN A 363 17.73 10.01 9.30
CA GLN A 363 16.96 11.24 9.42
C GLN A 363 16.11 11.27 10.69
N HIS A 364 16.15 12.38 11.42
CA HIS A 364 15.31 12.58 12.61
C HIS A 364 15.40 11.51 13.73
N ALA A 365 16.43 10.64 13.74
CA ALA A 365 16.55 9.49 14.63
C ALA A 365 16.33 9.79 16.14
N PHE A 366 16.71 10.97 16.63
CA PHE A 366 16.50 11.45 18.02
C PHE A 366 15.72 12.78 18.05
N TYR A 367 14.85 13.01 17.07
CA TYR A 367 14.08 14.24 16.93
C TYR A 367 13.28 14.57 18.20
N MET A 368 13.36 15.82 18.65
CA MET A 368 12.65 16.33 19.83
C MET A 368 12.92 15.54 21.14
N CYS A 369 14.08 14.89 21.29
CA CYS A 369 14.56 14.35 22.58
C CYS A 369 14.99 15.49 23.54
N LYS A 370 13.99 16.23 24.01
CA LYS A 370 14.09 17.55 24.66
C LYS A 370 14.75 17.57 26.03
N ASN A 371 14.95 16.44 26.71
CA ASN A 371 15.58 16.44 28.04
C ASN A 371 17.11 16.23 28.05
N THR A 372 17.70 15.93 26.89
CA THR A 372 19.11 15.56 26.75
C THR A 372 20.09 16.49 27.47
N THR A 373 21.19 15.92 27.99
CA THR A 373 22.25 16.68 28.62
C THR A 373 23.11 17.42 27.58
N TYR A 374 24.01 18.26 28.07
CA TYR A 374 24.86 19.08 27.21
C TYR A 374 25.93 18.31 26.43
N TRP A 375 26.21 17.03 26.71
CA TRP A 375 27.36 16.31 26.14
C TRP A 375 26.95 15.08 25.31
N LEU A 376 27.57 14.93 24.13
CA LEU A 376 27.43 13.74 23.29
C LEU A 376 28.81 13.32 22.77
N ASN A 377 29.16 12.03 22.91
CA ASN A 377 30.44 11.48 22.46
C ASN A 377 30.18 10.37 21.46
N PHE A 378 30.55 10.60 20.20
CA PHE A 378 30.37 9.64 19.11
C PHE A 378 31.59 8.71 18.98
N PRO A 379 31.36 7.45 18.54
CA PRO A 379 32.39 6.44 18.46
C PRO A 379 33.26 6.62 17.20
N SER A 380 34.42 5.97 17.18
CA SER A 380 35.40 6.07 16.07
C SER A 380 34.89 5.53 14.72
N ASN A 381 33.87 4.67 14.74
CA ASN A 381 33.27 4.05 13.56
C ASN A 381 32.09 4.82 12.96
N LEU A 382 31.63 5.92 13.57
CA LEU A 382 30.61 6.80 12.97
C LEU A 382 31.06 7.33 11.60
N ARG A 383 30.19 7.26 10.59
CA ARG A 383 30.42 7.84 9.25
C ARG A 383 29.33 8.81 8.83
N TYR A 384 28.07 8.59 9.20
CA TYR A 384 26.94 9.39 8.74
C TYR A 384 26.03 9.82 9.89
N ILE A 385 25.63 11.09 9.89
CA ILE A 385 24.49 11.64 10.64
C ILE A 385 23.62 12.38 9.61
N GLU A 386 22.35 12.06 9.48
CA GLU A 386 21.50 12.60 8.39
C GLU A 386 20.62 13.80 8.81
N GLU A 387 19.68 14.19 7.93
CA GLU A 387 18.79 15.35 8.11
C GLU A 387 18.12 15.34 9.47
N GLY A 388 18.26 16.43 10.22
CA GLY A 388 17.60 16.63 11.51
C GLY A 388 17.75 15.52 12.57
N ALA A 389 18.75 14.62 12.46
CA ALA A 389 18.90 13.43 13.32
C ALA A 389 18.86 13.72 14.84
N PHE A 390 19.32 14.89 15.28
CA PHE A 390 19.31 15.38 16.66
C PHE A 390 18.60 16.75 16.78
N LYS A 391 17.73 17.10 15.82
CA LYS A 391 16.95 18.35 15.80
C LYS A 391 15.98 18.40 16.98
N GLY A 392 16.02 19.48 17.76
CA GLY A 392 15.25 19.62 19.01
C GLY A 392 15.85 18.96 20.26
N THR A 393 17.09 18.46 20.19
CA THR A 393 17.87 18.02 21.37
C THR A 393 18.54 19.21 22.08
N LYS A 394 19.30 18.92 23.15
CA LYS A 394 20.03 19.88 23.98
C LYS A 394 21.56 19.64 24.01
N PHE A 395 22.07 18.78 23.13
CA PHE A 395 23.51 18.44 23.06
C PHE A 395 24.33 19.63 22.54
N ASN A 396 24.96 20.39 23.44
CA ASN A 396 25.74 21.59 23.11
C ASN A 396 27.26 21.34 23.01
N TYR A 397 27.78 20.20 23.49
CA TYR A 397 29.19 19.79 23.41
C TYR A 397 29.30 18.42 22.74
N ILE A 398 29.82 18.39 21.51
CA ILE A 398 29.91 17.18 20.69
C ILE A 398 31.37 16.78 20.53
N THR A 399 31.68 15.52 20.83
CA THR A 399 33.00 14.92 20.59
C THR A 399 32.90 13.86 19.49
N PHE A 400 33.70 14.00 18.42
CA PHE A 400 33.94 12.92 17.46
C PHE A 400 35.27 12.21 17.79
N SER A 401 35.22 10.89 17.95
CA SER A 401 36.39 10.03 18.23
C SER A 401 37.01 9.43 16.95
N ASN A 402 36.66 9.97 15.78
CA ASN A 402 36.96 9.43 14.45
C ASN A 402 38.17 10.15 13.79
N THR A 403 38.98 9.40 13.04
CA THR A 403 40.11 9.90 12.24
C THR A 403 39.76 10.13 10.77
N GLN A 404 38.58 9.68 10.32
CA GLN A 404 38.03 9.93 8.98
C GLN A 404 36.98 11.05 9.04
N LYS A 405 36.57 11.59 7.88
CA LYS A 405 35.45 12.55 7.82
C LYS A 405 34.15 11.85 8.26
N VAL A 406 33.32 12.59 8.99
CA VAL A 406 31.92 12.24 9.24
C VAL A 406 31.07 13.15 8.35
N GLU A 407 30.12 12.58 7.63
CA GLU A 407 29.11 13.33 6.90
C GLU A 407 27.98 13.69 7.85
N ILE A 408 27.58 14.97 7.81
CA ILE A 408 26.46 15.50 8.61
C ILE A 408 25.50 16.14 7.62
N GLY A 409 24.25 15.69 7.67
CA GLY A 409 23.14 16.15 6.85
C GLY A 409 22.53 17.46 7.36
N ASP A 410 21.59 17.95 6.56
CA ASP A 410 21.02 19.27 6.72
C ASP A 410 20.18 19.34 8.01
N ASN A 411 20.24 20.46 8.74
CA ASN A 411 19.48 20.63 9.99
C ASN A 411 19.82 19.61 11.12
N ALA A 412 20.87 18.77 10.98
CA ALA A 412 21.11 17.58 11.83
C ALA A 412 21.06 17.85 13.35
N PHE A 413 21.63 18.95 13.82
CA PHE A 413 21.59 19.37 15.24
C PHE A 413 20.65 20.57 15.47
N GLY A 414 19.63 20.71 14.63
CA GLY A 414 18.81 21.92 14.53
C GLY A 414 18.09 22.32 15.83
N THR A 415 18.41 23.50 16.34
CA THR A 415 17.64 24.21 17.36
C THR A 415 17.58 25.70 17.00
N THR A 416 16.59 26.42 17.54
CA THR A 416 16.34 27.83 17.20
C THR A 416 17.22 28.84 17.94
N ASP A 417 17.85 28.47 19.06
CA ASP A 417 18.36 29.42 20.06
C ASP A 417 19.72 29.04 20.70
N ARG A 418 20.58 28.24 20.05
CA ARG A 418 21.79 27.70 20.71
C ARG A 418 23.07 27.68 19.87
N ASP A 419 24.17 27.89 20.58
CA ASP A 419 25.55 27.73 20.13
C ASP A 419 26.05 26.29 20.37
N PHE A 420 26.77 25.72 19.40
CA PHE A 420 27.31 24.35 19.47
C PHE A 420 28.83 24.36 19.59
N TYR A 421 29.36 23.65 20.58
CA TYR A 421 30.80 23.50 20.83
C TYR A 421 31.29 22.15 20.31
N LEU A 422 32.13 22.17 19.29
CA LEU A 422 32.67 20.97 18.65
C LEU A 422 34.09 20.65 19.11
N ARG A 423 34.37 19.35 19.22
CA ARG A 423 35.71 18.81 19.45
C ARG A 423 35.93 17.52 18.64
N MET A 424 37.06 17.40 17.97
CA MET A 424 37.51 16.15 17.35
C MET A 424 38.73 15.65 18.11
N LEU A 425 38.78 14.35 18.38
CA LEU A 425 39.90 13.69 19.05
C LEU A 425 40.28 12.42 18.30
N THR A 426 41.58 12.18 18.17
CA THR A 426 42.08 10.82 17.90
C THR A 426 41.77 9.90 19.08
N PRO A 427 41.83 8.57 18.89
CA PRO A 427 41.72 7.60 19.98
C PRO A 427 42.74 7.79 21.13
N ASP A 428 43.88 8.44 20.90
CA ASP A 428 44.87 8.82 21.92
C ASP A 428 44.70 10.25 22.48
N GLY A 429 43.63 10.97 22.08
CA GLY A 429 43.21 12.24 22.68
C GLY A 429 43.88 13.50 22.11
N VAL A 430 44.44 13.41 20.90
CA VAL A 430 45.05 14.53 20.17
C VAL A 430 43.99 15.26 19.34
N ASP A 431 44.05 16.60 19.32
CA ASP A 431 43.19 17.46 18.51
C ASP A 431 43.72 17.54 17.07
N ILE A 432 42.88 17.19 16.10
CA ILE A 432 43.26 17.01 14.68
C ILE A 432 42.76 18.11 13.73
N GLY A 433 42.35 19.26 14.25
CA GLY A 433 42.07 20.44 13.42
C GLY A 433 40.59 20.64 13.09
N VAL A 434 39.76 20.73 14.14
CA VAL A 434 38.29 20.99 14.10
C VAL A 434 37.87 22.21 13.25
N LYS A 435 38.80 23.10 12.91
CA LYS A 435 38.57 24.43 12.32
C LYS A 435 37.92 24.40 10.93
N ASP A 436 38.41 23.56 10.03
CA ASP A 436 37.94 23.55 8.64
C ASP A 436 36.54 22.92 8.57
N TYR A 437 36.30 21.88 9.36
CA TYR A 437 34.99 21.25 9.56
C TYR A 437 33.96 22.22 10.17
N VAL A 438 34.33 23.01 11.20
CA VAL A 438 33.48 24.07 11.75
C VAL A 438 33.18 25.17 10.73
N THR A 439 34.10 25.45 9.82
CA THR A 439 33.91 26.44 8.75
C THR A 439 32.94 25.90 7.70
N GLU A 440 33.14 24.67 7.22
CA GLU A 440 32.24 23.95 6.31
C GLU A 440 30.80 23.90 6.88
N MET A 441 30.65 23.50 8.14
CA MET A 441 29.34 23.39 8.81
C MET A 441 28.66 24.74 9.04
N ARG A 442 29.38 25.79 9.42
CA ARG A 442 28.81 27.13 9.58
C ARG A 442 28.37 27.70 8.23
N ASP A 443 29.18 27.53 7.20
CA ASP A 443 28.93 28.19 5.91
C ASP A 443 27.86 27.43 5.08
N LYS A 444 27.73 26.09 5.26
CA LYS A 444 26.60 25.31 4.74
C LYS A 444 25.30 25.52 5.53
N TYR A 445 25.35 25.58 6.87
CA TYR A 445 24.15 25.48 7.72
C TYR A 445 23.79 26.68 8.60
N ARG A 446 24.58 27.76 8.58
CA ARG A 446 24.35 29.01 9.33
C ARG A 446 24.25 28.90 10.86
N TYR A 447 24.44 27.73 11.46
CA TYR A 447 24.53 27.58 12.92
C TYR A 447 25.82 28.17 13.49
N ASN A 448 25.74 28.66 14.72
CA ASN A 448 26.90 29.13 15.50
C ASN A 448 27.72 27.93 16.05
N TRP A 449 28.56 27.35 15.20
CA TRP A 449 29.55 26.35 15.60
C TRP A 449 30.84 27.01 16.12
N TYR A 450 31.31 26.57 17.29
CA TYR A 450 32.55 27.04 17.94
C TYR A 450 33.48 25.87 18.26
N CYS A 451 34.79 26.07 18.06
CA CYS A 451 35.81 25.15 18.56
C CYS A 451 36.17 25.48 20.02
N TYR A 452 36.22 24.48 20.89
CA TYR A 452 36.44 24.67 22.34
C TYR A 452 37.93 24.66 22.72
N CYS A 453 38.49 25.82 23.09
CA CYS A 453 39.88 25.92 23.55
C CYS A 453 40.11 25.19 24.88
N LYS A 454 40.99 24.17 24.87
CA LYS A 454 41.39 23.40 26.06
C LYS A 454 41.87 24.35 27.18
N ASN A 455 41.15 24.30 28.31
CA ASN A 455 41.41 25.07 29.53
C ASN A 455 41.40 26.62 29.36
N GLY A 456 40.73 27.16 28.34
CA GLY A 456 40.59 28.62 28.17
C GLY A 456 41.87 29.36 27.76
N ASN A 457 42.88 28.67 27.22
CA ASN A 457 44.07 29.31 26.67
C ASN A 457 43.82 29.76 25.21
N HIS A 458 43.58 31.05 25.01
CA HIS A 458 43.41 31.66 23.70
C HIS A 458 44.76 32.11 23.12
N ILE A 459 44.98 31.90 21.82
CA ILE A 459 46.14 32.41 21.08
C ILE A 459 45.63 33.25 19.92
N PHE A 460 45.89 34.56 19.94
CA PHE A 460 45.34 35.53 18.98
C PHE A 460 46.31 35.81 17.83
N GLU A 461 45.76 35.92 16.62
CA GLU A 461 46.46 36.34 15.39
C GLU A 461 45.77 37.59 14.82
N ASN A 462 46.53 38.51 14.22
CA ASN A 462 46.00 39.76 13.63
C ASN A 462 45.79 39.59 12.10
N SER A 463 44.72 40.18 11.57
CA SER A 463 44.53 40.38 10.13
C SER A 463 43.96 41.75 9.80
N THR A 464 44.60 42.44 8.85
CA THR A 464 44.17 43.73 8.31
C THR A 464 43.16 43.53 7.18
N VAL A 465 41.99 44.15 7.29
CA VAL A 465 40.96 44.21 6.24
C VAL A 465 41.15 45.50 5.43
N ALA A 466 41.51 45.36 4.15
CA ALA A 466 41.71 46.52 3.26
C ALA A 466 40.38 47.20 2.87
N PRO A 467 40.35 48.53 2.66
CA PRO A 467 39.19 49.24 2.15
C PRO A 467 38.86 48.84 0.71
N THR A 468 37.58 48.86 0.35
CA THR A 468 37.08 48.54 -1.00
C THR A 468 36.57 49.80 -1.71
N CYS A 469 36.06 49.64 -2.93
CA CYS A 469 35.34 50.71 -3.63
C CYS A 469 34.12 51.27 -2.86
N THR A 470 33.52 50.49 -1.95
CA THR A 470 32.25 50.84 -1.27
C THR A 470 32.29 50.84 0.27
N LYS A 471 33.30 50.23 0.90
CA LYS A 471 33.43 50.07 2.37
C LYS A 471 34.83 50.37 2.89
N ASP A 472 34.91 50.83 4.13
CA ASP A 472 36.14 51.18 4.84
C ASP A 472 36.84 49.92 5.41
N GLY A 473 38.17 49.98 5.58
CA GLY A 473 39.03 48.91 6.12
C GLY A 473 39.36 49.09 7.61
N TYR A 474 39.87 48.04 8.27
CA TYR A 474 40.17 47.98 9.72
C TYR A 474 41.04 46.75 10.10
N ASP A 475 41.71 46.79 11.26
CA ASP A 475 42.44 45.64 11.83
C ASP A 475 41.55 44.74 12.72
N ARG A 476 41.82 43.43 12.73
CA ARG A 476 41.05 42.42 13.49
C ARG A 476 41.97 41.40 14.18
N TYR A 477 41.83 41.28 15.50
CA TYR A 477 42.48 40.23 16.29
C TYR A 477 41.49 39.09 16.55
N GLY A 478 41.86 37.86 16.19
CA GLY A 478 41.01 36.67 16.36
C GLY A 478 41.77 35.49 16.95
N CYS A 479 41.13 34.74 17.87
CA CYS A 479 41.73 33.53 18.41
C CYS A 479 41.86 32.47 17.32
N LYS A 480 43.10 32.01 17.07
CA LYS A 480 43.52 31.03 16.06
C LYS A 480 42.63 29.79 16.00
N TYR A 481 42.19 29.34 17.19
CA TYR A 481 41.46 28.10 17.41
C TYR A 481 39.94 28.31 17.56
N CYS A 482 39.46 29.26 18.39
CA CYS A 482 38.02 29.40 18.71
C CYS A 482 37.29 30.60 18.09
N MET A 483 37.96 31.39 17.23
CA MET A 483 37.36 32.53 16.49
C MET A 483 36.74 33.69 17.31
N GLN A 484 36.87 33.70 18.65
CA GLN A 484 36.56 34.91 19.44
C GLN A 484 37.46 36.07 19.00
N ASN A 485 36.86 37.26 18.84
CA ASN A 485 37.54 38.48 18.39
C ASN A 485 37.68 39.49 19.53
N GLU A 486 38.77 40.27 19.52
CA GLU A 486 38.78 41.62 20.11
C GLU A 486 38.99 42.65 19.00
N TYR A 487 38.22 43.74 19.02
CA TYR A 487 38.26 44.80 18.00
C TYR A 487 38.90 46.07 18.58
N LYS A 488 40.09 46.45 18.12
CA LYS A 488 40.69 47.76 18.43
C LYS A 488 41.55 48.35 17.31
N SER A 489 41.40 49.67 17.18
CA SER A 489 42.19 50.66 16.41
C SER A 489 41.97 50.76 14.89
N ASP A 490 41.79 52.01 14.50
CA ASP A 490 42.06 52.69 13.23
C ASP A 490 41.45 52.13 11.92
N TYR A 491 40.44 52.87 11.43
CA TYR A 491 39.74 52.63 10.17
C TYR A 491 40.37 53.40 9.00
N VAL A 492 40.31 52.83 7.79
CA VAL A 492 40.82 53.43 6.54
C VAL A 492 39.70 53.61 5.51
N ALA A 493 39.54 54.80 4.95
CA ALA A 493 38.38 55.15 4.11
C ALA A 493 38.34 54.48 2.72
N LYS A 494 37.13 54.22 2.23
CA LYS A 494 36.80 53.60 0.92
C LYS A 494 37.26 54.36 -0.33
N LEU A 495 37.42 53.61 -1.42
CA LEU A 495 38.22 54.00 -2.60
C LEU A 495 37.42 54.55 -3.80
N GLY A 496 36.13 54.23 -3.91
CA GLY A 496 35.25 54.56 -5.06
C GLY A 496 35.47 53.71 -6.33
N HIS A 497 34.53 53.78 -7.27
CA HIS A 497 34.64 53.17 -8.61
C HIS A 497 35.23 54.15 -9.63
N ARG A 498 35.98 53.65 -10.64
CA ARG A 498 36.56 54.45 -11.74
C ARG A 498 36.67 53.58 -13.00
N TYR A 499 36.04 53.96 -14.10
CA TYR A 499 35.94 53.12 -15.30
C TYR A 499 36.87 53.56 -16.45
N GLU A 500 37.41 52.59 -17.19
CA GLU A 500 38.15 52.78 -18.45
C GLU A 500 37.54 51.93 -19.57
N CYS A 501 37.71 52.32 -20.83
CA CYS A 501 37.24 51.56 -22.00
C CYS A 501 38.25 50.47 -22.34
N THR A 502 37.85 49.20 -22.23
CA THR A 502 38.75 48.06 -22.47
C THR A 502 38.64 47.46 -23.87
N GLY A 503 37.59 47.78 -24.64
CA GLY A 503 37.49 47.40 -26.04
C GLY A 503 36.06 47.40 -26.59
N THR A 504 35.86 46.66 -27.68
CA THR A 504 34.56 46.31 -28.25
C THR A 504 34.44 44.80 -28.33
N ASN A 505 33.40 44.22 -27.77
CA ASN A 505 33.06 42.81 -27.95
C ASN A 505 31.82 42.67 -28.85
N ASN A 506 31.99 41.96 -29.97
CA ASN A 506 30.94 41.54 -30.91
C ASN A 506 29.86 42.59 -31.25
N GLY A 507 30.34 43.76 -31.71
CA GLY A 507 29.56 44.94 -32.10
C GLY A 507 29.66 46.10 -31.11
N ASN A 508 30.03 45.82 -29.86
CA ASN A 508 29.56 46.59 -28.73
C ASN A 508 30.70 46.95 -27.77
N MET A 509 30.93 48.24 -27.51
CA MET A 509 31.71 48.72 -26.32
C MET A 509 31.08 48.80 -24.73
N THR A 510 32.34 48.20 -24.32
CA THR A 510 33.03 47.52 -23.14
C THR A 510 33.84 48.46 -22.21
N TYR A 511 33.57 48.42 -20.89
CA TYR A 511 34.22 49.23 -19.85
C TYR A 511 34.61 48.38 -18.64
N ARG A 512 35.79 48.62 -18.04
CA ARG A 512 36.28 47.99 -16.78
C ARG A 512 36.41 49.01 -15.65
N CYS A 513 36.03 48.64 -14.43
CA CYS A 513 36.39 49.40 -13.23
C CYS A 513 37.85 49.13 -12.84
N THR A 514 38.73 50.13 -12.93
CA THR A 514 40.16 50.03 -12.60
C THR A 514 40.45 49.77 -11.12
N VAL A 515 39.44 49.83 -10.24
CA VAL A 515 39.58 49.68 -8.78
C VAL A 515 39.11 48.31 -8.28
N CYS A 516 38.11 47.69 -8.92
CA CYS A 516 37.56 46.39 -8.51
C CYS A 516 37.55 45.32 -9.61
N GLY A 517 37.86 45.67 -10.86
CA GLY A 517 37.93 44.73 -11.99
C GLY A 517 36.62 44.51 -12.74
N ASP A 518 35.47 44.96 -12.21
CA ASP A 518 34.15 44.73 -12.82
C ASP A 518 34.05 45.27 -14.26
N GLU A 519 33.71 44.39 -15.20
CA GLU A 519 33.34 44.71 -16.58
C GLU A 519 31.86 44.39 -16.79
N ASN A 520 31.01 45.41 -16.90
CA ASN A 520 29.56 45.23 -17.01
C ASN A 520 28.90 46.40 -17.75
N TYR A 521 28.88 46.32 -19.08
CA TYR A 521 27.88 46.96 -19.96
C TYR A 521 27.90 46.26 -21.34
N TYR A 522 27.12 46.78 -22.30
CA TYR A 522 27.05 46.45 -23.73
C TYR A 522 25.98 45.45 -24.21
N LEU A 523 25.50 45.70 -25.45
CA LEU A 523 24.41 45.07 -26.20
C LEU A 523 24.69 45.34 -27.70
N SER A 524 24.46 44.45 -28.68
CA SER A 524 23.96 43.07 -28.66
C SER A 524 24.14 42.34 -30.03
N SER A 525 23.59 41.13 -30.15
CA SER A 525 22.89 40.59 -31.35
C SER A 525 23.65 39.99 -32.55
N ALA A 526 24.82 39.36 -32.36
CA ALA A 526 25.49 38.63 -33.47
C ALA A 526 26.08 37.23 -33.12
N GLU A 527 25.93 36.73 -31.89
CA GLU A 527 26.80 35.66 -31.34
C GLU A 527 26.20 34.24 -31.27
N LEU A 528 24.89 34.08 -31.50
CA LEU A 528 24.12 32.86 -31.17
C LEU A 528 24.26 31.67 -32.14
N GLY A 529 25.44 31.40 -32.74
CA GLY A 529 25.52 30.37 -33.78
C GLY A 529 26.88 29.74 -34.14
N GLY A 530 27.91 29.84 -33.30
CA GLY A 530 29.29 29.47 -33.70
C GLY A 530 30.00 28.34 -32.93
N GLU A 531 29.88 28.26 -31.60
CA GLU A 531 30.97 27.69 -30.78
C GLU A 531 30.81 26.24 -30.29
N PHE A 532 29.72 25.53 -30.61
CA PHE A 532 29.48 24.19 -30.05
C PHE A 532 30.42 23.08 -30.57
N TYR A 533 31.02 23.24 -31.75
CA TYR A 533 31.73 22.15 -32.44
C TYR A 533 33.19 21.89 -32.03
N PRO A 534 34.04 22.88 -31.65
CA PRO A 534 35.46 22.62 -31.38
C PRO A 534 35.75 21.89 -30.06
N ALA A 535 34.90 22.07 -29.04
CA ALA A 535 35.21 21.71 -27.65
C ALA A 535 35.48 20.21 -27.43
N ILE A 536 34.81 19.35 -28.20
CA ILE A 536 34.89 17.87 -28.12
C ILE A 536 36.25 17.34 -28.62
N SER A 537 37.01 18.14 -29.38
CA SER A 537 38.14 17.64 -30.19
C SER A 537 39.51 17.57 -29.49
N THR A 538 39.68 18.06 -28.25
CA THR A 538 41.01 18.10 -27.59
C THR A 538 41.02 17.57 -26.16
N VAL A 539 41.90 16.59 -25.92
CA VAL A 539 42.06 15.83 -24.66
C VAL A 539 42.46 16.70 -23.44
N ALA A 540 42.82 17.97 -23.64
CA ALA A 540 43.13 18.92 -22.57
C ALA A 540 41.88 19.55 -21.92
N GLY A 541 40.70 19.46 -22.54
CA GLY A 541 39.46 20.07 -22.05
C GLY A 541 38.75 19.28 -20.94
N SER A 542 38.86 17.96 -20.94
CA SER A 542 38.09 17.05 -20.06
C SER A 542 38.37 17.26 -18.57
N SER A 543 39.60 17.61 -18.20
CA SER A 543 40.04 17.79 -16.80
C SER A 543 39.49 19.01 -16.04
N LYS A 544 38.54 19.76 -16.63
CA LYS A 544 37.91 20.95 -16.01
C LYS A 544 36.45 20.76 -15.58
N TYR A 545 35.84 19.62 -15.89
CA TYR A 545 34.44 19.34 -15.55
C TYR A 545 34.38 18.16 -14.59
N ASN A 546 34.06 18.45 -13.33
CA ASN A 546 33.70 17.41 -12.36
C ASN A 546 32.20 17.11 -12.47
N GLN A 547 31.83 15.91 -12.01
CA GLN A 547 30.53 15.25 -12.19
C GLN A 547 29.32 16.07 -11.74
N SER A 548 29.48 16.95 -10.74
CA SER A 548 28.43 17.89 -10.27
C SER A 548 27.93 18.88 -11.32
N ASN A 549 28.67 19.06 -12.43
CA ASN A 549 28.31 19.97 -13.51
C ASN A 549 27.70 19.23 -14.72
N TYR A 550 27.49 17.92 -14.61
CA TYR A 550 26.94 17.03 -15.64
C TYR A 550 25.69 16.31 -15.10
N ASP A 551 24.70 17.10 -14.70
CA ASP A 551 23.30 16.67 -14.88
C ASP A 551 23.10 16.39 -16.38
N SER A 552 22.49 15.24 -16.72
CA SER A 552 22.79 14.47 -17.94
C SER A 552 22.10 14.98 -19.21
N ARG A 553 22.32 16.26 -19.55
CA ARG A 553 21.54 17.02 -20.55
C ARG A 553 22.35 17.52 -21.75
N ILE A 554 23.41 16.82 -22.17
CA ILE A 554 24.12 17.12 -23.43
C ILE A 554 23.74 16.10 -24.50
N ASP A 555 22.57 16.32 -25.09
CA ASP A 555 22.31 15.99 -26.49
C ASP A 555 23.31 16.78 -27.35
N VAL A 556 24.03 16.08 -28.24
CA VAL A 556 25.11 16.64 -29.07
C VAL A 556 24.63 16.98 -30.50
N ASN A 557 23.39 16.59 -30.85
CA ASN A 557 22.80 16.70 -32.19
C ASN A 557 21.70 17.76 -32.27
N GLY A 558 21.04 18.09 -31.16
CA GLY A 558 19.90 19.01 -31.09
C GLY A 558 18.55 18.33 -31.37
N ASP A 559 18.45 17.01 -31.17
CA ASP A 559 17.24 16.20 -31.37
C ASP A 559 16.49 15.87 -30.07
N GLY A 560 17.05 16.21 -28.91
CA GLY A 560 16.49 15.97 -27.58
C GLY A 560 16.86 14.62 -26.94
N VAL A 561 17.70 13.80 -27.58
CA VAL A 561 17.99 12.42 -27.15
C VAL A 561 19.49 12.12 -27.15
N ILE A 562 20.06 11.69 -26.02
CA ILE A 562 21.40 11.08 -26.01
C ILE A 562 21.30 9.70 -26.66
N ASN A 563 21.75 9.57 -27.90
CA ASN A 563 21.77 8.30 -28.63
C ASN A 563 23.14 7.59 -28.50
N ALA A 564 23.23 6.39 -29.08
CA ALA A 564 24.44 5.55 -29.06
C ALA A 564 25.73 6.30 -29.46
N LYS A 565 25.68 7.20 -30.45
CA LYS A 565 26.86 7.98 -30.88
C LYS A 565 27.25 9.03 -29.85
N ASP A 566 26.26 9.69 -29.23
CA ASP A 566 26.50 10.71 -28.21
C ASP A 566 27.12 10.07 -26.98
N PHE A 567 26.56 8.94 -26.53
CA PHE A 567 27.13 8.16 -25.43
C PHE A 567 28.56 7.69 -25.75
N ALA A 568 28.81 7.21 -26.98
CA ALA A 568 30.16 6.83 -27.42
C ALA A 568 31.13 8.03 -27.49
N ILE A 569 30.67 9.23 -27.87
CA ILE A 569 31.45 10.47 -27.89
C ILE A 569 31.77 10.91 -26.45
N ILE A 570 30.77 10.95 -25.56
CA ILE A 570 30.90 11.35 -24.15
C ILE A 570 31.86 10.41 -23.41
N ARG A 571 31.63 9.09 -23.49
CA ARG A 571 32.48 8.03 -22.89
C ARG A 571 33.94 8.16 -23.35
N LYS A 572 34.17 8.44 -24.63
CA LYS A 572 35.49 8.60 -25.25
C LYS A 572 36.17 9.95 -24.97
N SER A 573 35.40 10.97 -24.56
CA SER A 573 35.90 12.31 -24.26
C SER A 573 36.24 12.50 -22.77
N LEU A 574 35.49 11.85 -21.88
CA LEU A 574 35.62 12.01 -20.43
C LEU A 574 36.39 10.87 -19.74
N GLY A 575 36.40 9.66 -20.31
CA GLY A 575 37.19 8.51 -19.82
C GLY A 575 36.64 7.83 -18.55
N ASN A 576 36.12 8.62 -17.60
CA ASN A 576 35.48 8.17 -16.37
C ASN A 576 34.07 8.80 -16.26
N VAL A 577 33.10 8.28 -17.02
CA VAL A 577 31.68 8.49 -16.68
C VAL A 577 31.32 7.36 -15.72
N ASP A 578 30.81 7.70 -14.54
CA ASP A 578 30.32 6.70 -13.60
C ASP A 578 28.97 6.16 -14.09
N THR A 579 28.97 4.92 -14.59
CA THR A 579 27.75 4.20 -14.97
C THR A 579 27.32 3.20 -13.89
N THR A 580 28.08 3.06 -12.81
CA THR A 580 27.91 2.00 -11.80
C THR A 580 26.61 2.15 -11.01
N ASN A 581 26.04 3.36 -10.99
CA ASN A 581 24.84 3.72 -10.23
C ASN A 581 23.59 3.91 -11.12
N LYS A 582 23.68 3.66 -12.43
CA LYS A 582 22.56 3.66 -13.40
C LYS A 582 22.64 2.44 -14.32
N GLU A 583 22.62 1.25 -13.72
CA GLU A 583 22.64 -0.04 -14.42
C GLU A 583 21.42 -0.88 -14.01
N THR A 584 20.63 -1.29 -15.01
CA THR A 584 19.50 -2.24 -14.89
C THR A 584 20.03 -3.64 -15.17
N THR A 585 20.02 -4.52 -14.16
CA THR A 585 20.52 -5.90 -14.30
C THR A 585 19.33 -6.86 -14.40
N ILE A 586 19.39 -7.83 -15.32
CA ILE A 586 18.39 -8.91 -15.40
C ILE A 586 18.98 -10.24 -14.97
N ASP A 587 18.21 -11.04 -14.23
CA ASP A 587 18.56 -12.42 -13.88
C ASP A 587 17.52 -13.39 -14.43
N THR A 588 17.81 -13.91 -15.62
CA THR A 588 16.99 -14.92 -16.32
C THR A 588 16.95 -16.28 -15.62
N SER A 589 17.71 -16.49 -14.53
CA SER A 589 17.61 -17.70 -13.70
C SER A 589 16.58 -17.56 -12.57
N ARG A 590 16.11 -16.34 -12.27
CA ARG A 590 15.08 -16.04 -11.27
C ARG A 590 13.76 -15.66 -11.96
N THR A 591 12.98 -16.67 -12.31
CA THR A 591 11.62 -16.53 -12.89
C THR A 591 10.54 -16.44 -11.81
N TYR A 592 9.52 -15.63 -12.07
CA TYR A 592 8.25 -15.56 -11.33
C TYR A 592 7.17 -16.32 -12.12
N GLN A 593 6.02 -15.70 -12.41
CA GLN A 593 4.95 -16.32 -13.19
C GLN A 593 5.26 -16.42 -14.69
N GLU A 594 4.55 -17.32 -15.36
CA GLU A 594 4.46 -17.45 -16.81
C GLU A 594 3.23 -16.66 -17.27
N ILE A 595 3.40 -15.83 -18.31
CA ILE A 595 2.35 -14.95 -18.83
C ILE A 595 1.52 -15.69 -19.88
N GLU A 596 0.22 -15.50 -19.80
CA GLU A 596 -0.77 -16.24 -20.56
C GLU A 596 -1.48 -15.38 -21.62
N GLY A 597 -1.33 -14.06 -21.54
CA GLY A 597 -1.62 -13.12 -22.61
C GLY A 597 -2.09 -11.76 -22.10
N PHE A 598 -2.33 -10.85 -23.05
CA PHE A 598 -3.02 -9.58 -22.84
C PHE A 598 -4.22 -9.46 -23.77
N GLY A 599 -5.40 -9.18 -23.22
CA GLY A 599 -6.63 -9.10 -23.99
C GLY A 599 -7.41 -7.80 -23.87
N ALA A 600 -8.57 -7.80 -24.54
CA ALA A 600 -9.58 -6.77 -24.37
C ALA A 600 -10.98 -7.33 -24.62
N SER A 601 -11.99 -6.69 -24.02
CA SER A 601 -13.38 -7.06 -24.20
C SER A 601 -13.97 -6.51 -25.49
N ALA A 602 -14.58 -7.41 -26.27
CA ALA A 602 -15.38 -7.09 -27.45
C ALA A 602 -16.81 -6.66 -27.10
N CYS A 603 -17.14 -6.57 -25.82
CA CYS A 603 -18.48 -6.31 -25.31
C CYS A 603 -19.12 -5.06 -25.93
N TRP A 604 -20.40 -5.20 -26.31
CA TRP A 604 -21.27 -4.16 -26.88
C TRP A 604 -20.86 -3.60 -28.25
N TRP A 605 -19.63 -3.09 -28.40
CA TRP A 605 -19.21 -2.30 -29.56
C TRP A 605 -19.06 -3.14 -30.84
N SER A 606 -18.65 -4.41 -30.71
CA SER A 606 -18.37 -5.32 -31.83
C SER A 606 -19.62 -5.65 -32.66
N GLN A 607 -20.78 -5.79 -32.00
CA GLN A 607 -22.09 -6.03 -32.64
C GLN A 607 -22.43 -5.04 -33.76
N GLU A 608 -21.93 -3.81 -33.67
CA GLU A 608 -22.19 -2.76 -34.65
C GLU A 608 -20.95 -2.45 -35.49
N VAL A 609 -19.74 -2.46 -34.91
CA VAL A 609 -18.48 -2.28 -35.65
C VAL A 609 -18.27 -3.39 -36.69
N GLY A 610 -18.70 -4.62 -36.41
CA GLY A 610 -18.65 -5.72 -37.36
C GLY A 610 -19.54 -5.54 -38.60
N GLU A 611 -20.48 -4.58 -38.59
CA GLU A 611 -21.25 -4.20 -39.79
C GLU A 611 -20.58 -3.08 -40.61
N TRP A 612 -19.45 -2.52 -40.16
CA TRP A 612 -18.79 -1.37 -40.79
C TRP A 612 -17.80 -1.78 -41.90
N GLU A 613 -17.69 -0.98 -42.96
CA GLU A 613 -16.77 -1.24 -44.08
C GLU A 613 -15.28 -1.29 -43.66
N ASN A 614 -14.92 -0.67 -42.53
CA ASN A 614 -13.57 -0.68 -41.96
C ASN A 614 -13.43 -1.51 -40.66
N ALA A 615 -14.33 -2.46 -40.39
CA ALA A 615 -14.19 -3.41 -39.27
C ALA A 615 -12.79 -4.07 -39.22
N ALA A 616 -12.24 -4.40 -40.40
CA ALA A 616 -10.93 -5.01 -40.55
C ALA A 616 -9.77 -4.11 -40.14
N GLU A 617 -9.87 -2.78 -40.32
CA GLU A 617 -8.85 -1.81 -39.87
C GLU A 617 -8.72 -1.85 -38.35
N ILE A 618 -9.87 -1.81 -37.65
CA ILE A 618 -9.94 -1.81 -36.19
C ILE A 618 -9.47 -3.17 -35.62
N MET A 619 -9.79 -4.29 -36.28
CA MET A 619 -9.34 -5.61 -35.82
C MET A 619 -7.85 -5.85 -36.12
N GLU A 620 -7.32 -5.32 -37.23
CA GLU A 620 -5.88 -5.35 -37.52
C GLU A 620 -5.10 -4.58 -36.44
N MET A 621 -5.59 -3.40 -36.04
CA MET A 621 -5.01 -2.59 -34.97
C MET A 621 -4.97 -3.32 -33.63
N LEU A 622 -6.04 -4.02 -33.24
CA LEU A 622 -6.07 -4.75 -31.96
C LEU A 622 -5.22 -6.03 -31.99
N TYR A 623 -5.39 -6.88 -33.01
CA TYR A 623 -4.94 -8.27 -32.96
C TYR A 623 -3.74 -8.61 -33.87
N SER A 624 -3.32 -7.75 -34.79
CA SER A 624 -2.16 -8.07 -35.65
C SER A 624 -0.82 -7.91 -34.92
N GLU A 625 -0.03 -9.00 -34.84
CA GLU A 625 1.38 -8.97 -34.43
C GLU A 625 2.22 -8.00 -35.31
N GLU A 626 1.91 -7.87 -36.59
CA GLU A 626 2.66 -6.99 -37.52
C GLU A 626 2.18 -5.53 -37.38
N ASN A 627 0.92 -5.26 -37.71
CA ASN A 627 0.40 -3.91 -37.91
C ASN A 627 -0.31 -3.30 -36.69
N GLY A 628 -0.67 -4.12 -35.69
CA GLY A 628 -1.42 -3.72 -34.50
C GLY A 628 -0.59 -3.72 -33.22
N ILE A 629 -1.28 -3.86 -32.07
CA ILE A 629 -0.65 -4.11 -30.76
C ILE A 629 -0.54 -5.61 -30.41
N GLY A 630 -1.18 -6.49 -31.17
CA GLY A 630 -1.08 -7.95 -31.00
C GLY A 630 -1.65 -8.44 -29.67
N LEU A 631 -2.94 -8.21 -29.41
CA LEU A 631 -3.62 -8.83 -28.28
C LEU A 631 -3.75 -10.35 -28.47
N ASP A 632 -3.59 -11.09 -27.37
CA ASP A 632 -3.62 -12.56 -27.32
C ASP A 632 -5.01 -13.12 -27.03
N ILE A 633 -5.86 -12.33 -26.36
CA ILE A 633 -7.13 -12.76 -25.78
C ILE A 633 -8.28 -11.86 -26.26
N TYR A 634 -9.42 -12.50 -26.55
CA TYR A 634 -10.67 -11.85 -26.96
C TYR A 634 -11.79 -12.30 -26.00
N ARG A 635 -12.22 -11.42 -25.08
CA ARG A 635 -13.42 -11.66 -24.24
C ARG A 635 -14.68 -11.37 -25.08
N TYR A 636 -15.38 -12.42 -25.51
CA TYR A 636 -16.63 -12.35 -26.30
C TYR A 636 -17.84 -12.41 -25.36
N ASN A 637 -18.74 -11.43 -25.42
CA ASN A 637 -19.96 -11.42 -24.59
C ASN A 637 -21.08 -12.28 -25.23
N LEU A 638 -21.34 -13.45 -24.65
CA LEU A 638 -22.53 -14.25 -24.90
C LEU A 638 -23.78 -13.54 -24.35
N GLY A 639 -24.43 -12.78 -25.23
CA GLY A 639 -25.52 -11.87 -24.89
C GLY A 639 -26.78 -12.51 -24.29
N ALA A 640 -27.35 -11.82 -23.30
CA ALA A 640 -28.59 -12.23 -22.63
C ALA A 640 -29.88 -11.86 -23.41
N GLY A 641 -29.76 -11.17 -24.54
CA GLY A 641 -30.87 -10.95 -25.47
C GLY A 641 -31.74 -9.74 -25.14
N SER A 642 -31.22 -8.73 -24.42
CA SER A 642 -31.96 -7.46 -24.20
C SER A 642 -32.36 -6.75 -25.51
N GLN A 643 -31.64 -6.97 -26.60
CA GLN A 643 -31.97 -6.44 -27.92
C GLN A 643 -33.09 -7.22 -28.63
N ASP A 644 -33.31 -8.50 -28.28
CA ASP A 644 -34.47 -9.29 -28.71
C ASP A 644 -35.80 -8.83 -28.04
N GLN A 645 -35.73 -7.98 -27.01
CA GLN A 645 -36.91 -7.56 -26.23
C GLN A 645 -37.57 -6.26 -26.73
N ASN A 646 -38.87 -6.33 -27.03
CA ASN A 646 -39.69 -5.13 -27.31
C ASN A 646 -39.71 -4.12 -26.14
N ASP A 647 -39.74 -4.65 -24.91
CA ASP A 647 -39.55 -3.90 -23.67
C ASP A 647 -38.41 -4.57 -22.89
N THR A 648 -37.18 -4.07 -23.08
CA THR A 648 -36.05 -4.38 -22.22
C THR A 648 -36.04 -3.50 -20.97
N GLY A 649 -36.15 -2.19 -21.11
CA GLY A 649 -35.89 -1.24 -20.02
C GLY A 649 -34.41 -0.90 -19.81
N LEU A 650 -33.47 -1.48 -20.58
CA LEU A 650 -32.13 -0.91 -20.69
C LEU A 650 -32.18 0.41 -21.48
N TYR A 651 -31.76 1.51 -20.86
CA TYR A 651 -31.83 2.84 -21.50
C TYR A 651 -30.66 3.09 -22.45
N ASN A 652 -29.46 2.57 -22.13
CA ASN A 652 -28.35 2.55 -23.06
C ASN A 652 -28.70 1.57 -24.19
N ARG A 653 -28.61 2.03 -25.44
CA ARG A 653 -28.85 1.17 -26.61
C ARG A 653 -27.60 0.42 -27.06
N GLY A 654 -26.41 0.95 -26.80
CA GLY A 654 -25.16 0.27 -27.12
C GLY A 654 -24.93 -0.95 -26.22
N ALA A 655 -25.24 -0.82 -24.93
CA ALA A 655 -25.08 -1.90 -23.94
C ALA A 655 -26.17 -3.00 -23.97
N ARG A 656 -26.83 -3.20 -25.12
CA ARG A 656 -27.82 -4.25 -25.34
C ARG A 656 -27.21 -5.35 -26.20
N THR A 657 -27.65 -6.58 -26.01
CA THR A 657 -27.10 -7.75 -26.70
C THR A 657 -28.18 -8.58 -27.38
N TYR A 658 -27.84 -9.27 -28.46
CA TYR A 658 -28.65 -10.36 -29.01
C TYR A 658 -28.32 -11.67 -28.30
N CYS A 659 -29.30 -12.57 -28.12
CA CYS A 659 -29.03 -13.93 -27.63
C CYS A 659 -29.12 -14.94 -28.77
N PHE A 660 -28.13 -15.84 -28.90
CA PHE A 660 -28.19 -16.95 -29.85
C PHE A 660 -29.39 -17.87 -29.60
N MET A 661 -29.73 -18.11 -28.34
CA MET A 661 -30.88 -18.93 -27.95
C MET A 661 -32.14 -18.06 -27.90
N LYS A 662 -33.22 -18.53 -28.53
CA LYS A 662 -34.53 -17.86 -28.55
C LYS A 662 -35.47 -18.50 -27.54
N SER A 663 -36.50 -17.74 -27.14
CA SER A 663 -37.41 -18.10 -26.04
C SER A 663 -38.26 -19.38 -26.23
N ASP A 664 -38.23 -19.99 -27.42
CA ASP A 664 -38.86 -21.29 -27.71
C ASP A 664 -37.88 -22.48 -27.60
N GLY A 665 -36.61 -22.23 -27.25
CA GLY A 665 -35.55 -23.22 -27.14
C GLY A 665 -34.77 -23.48 -28.43
N THR A 666 -35.05 -22.75 -29.51
CA THR A 666 -34.26 -22.82 -30.75
C THR A 666 -33.01 -21.93 -30.68
N TYR A 667 -31.99 -22.22 -31.48
CA TYR A 667 -30.81 -21.38 -31.66
C TYR A 667 -30.82 -20.76 -33.06
N ASP A 668 -30.53 -19.46 -33.14
CA ASP A 668 -30.21 -18.76 -34.37
C ASP A 668 -28.79 -18.17 -34.25
N TRP A 669 -27.83 -18.90 -34.82
CA TRP A 669 -26.40 -18.54 -34.80
C TRP A 669 -26.05 -17.27 -35.58
N ASN A 670 -27.00 -16.71 -36.36
CA ASN A 670 -26.83 -15.42 -37.04
C ASN A 670 -27.22 -14.23 -36.15
N SER A 671 -27.72 -14.47 -34.92
CA SER A 671 -28.27 -13.43 -34.05
C SER A 671 -27.32 -12.27 -33.77
N ASP A 672 -26.02 -12.56 -33.63
CA ASP A 672 -24.98 -11.55 -33.43
C ASP A 672 -23.94 -11.60 -34.58
N THR A 673 -24.43 -11.44 -35.81
CA THR A 673 -23.59 -11.44 -37.02
C THR A 673 -22.46 -10.38 -36.94
N GLY A 674 -22.70 -9.26 -36.27
CA GLY A 674 -21.70 -8.20 -36.10
C GLY A 674 -20.53 -8.62 -35.21
N ALA A 675 -20.79 -9.10 -33.98
CA ALA A 675 -19.71 -9.53 -33.10
C ALA A 675 -18.98 -10.76 -33.65
N MET A 676 -19.68 -11.65 -34.38
CA MET A 676 -19.06 -12.76 -35.11
C MET A 676 -18.10 -12.29 -36.21
N ASN A 677 -18.46 -11.28 -37.02
CA ASN A 677 -17.53 -10.75 -38.04
C ASN A 677 -16.30 -10.07 -37.41
N CYS A 678 -16.44 -9.41 -36.25
CA CYS A 678 -15.28 -8.94 -35.48
C CYS A 678 -14.40 -10.09 -34.97
N LEU A 679 -14.99 -11.21 -34.54
CA LEU A 679 -14.24 -12.39 -34.11
C LEU A 679 -13.51 -13.08 -35.27
N ASP A 680 -14.18 -13.26 -36.42
CA ASP A 680 -13.58 -13.81 -37.64
C ASP A 680 -12.35 -13.00 -38.09
N LEU A 681 -12.50 -11.67 -38.08
CA LEU A 681 -11.40 -10.76 -38.41
C LEU A 681 -10.28 -10.81 -37.37
N ALA A 682 -10.60 -10.85 -36.07
CA ALA A 682 -9.59 -10.98 -35.00
C ALA A 682 -8.77 -12.28 -35.15
N VAL A 683 -9.43 -13.42 -35.41
CA VAL A 683 -8.77 -14.72 -35.66
C VAL A 683 -8.00 -14.73 -36.99
N GLN A 684 -8.42 -13.94 -38.00
CA GLN A 684 -7.64 -13.75 -39.22
C GLN A 684 -6.32 -13.01 -38.96
N PHE A 685 -6.29 -12.07 -38.00
CA PHE A 685 -5.09 -11.30 -37.66
C PHE A 685 -4.21 -11.96 -36.57
N ASN A 686 -4.81 -12.70 -35.63
CA ASN A 686 -4.12 -13.59 -34.69
C ASN A 686 -4.71 -15.02 -34.78
N PRO A 687 -4.11 -15.93 -35.57
CA PRO A 687 -4.58 -17.31 -35.68
C PRO A 687 -4.41 -18.17 -34.41
N ASN A 688 -3.73 -17.66 -33.37
CA ASN A 688 -3.53 -18.33 -32.08
C ASN A 688 -4.44 -17.78 -30.97
N LEU A 689 -5.27 -16.77 -31.29
CA LEU A 689 -6.12 -16.01 -30.36
C LEU A 689 -6.83 -16.92 -29.35
N LYS A 690 -6.68 -16.63 -28.06
CA LYS A 690 -7.47 -17.21 -26.98
C LYS A 690 -8.83 -16.54 -26.93
N ILE A 691 -9.88 -17.30 -26.71
CA ILE A 691 -11.26 -16.77 -26.67
C ILE A 691 -11.94 -17.21 -25.38
N THR A 692 -12.30 -16.22 -24.57
CA THR A 692 -13.13 -16.38 -23.37
C THR A 692 -14.57 -15.99 -23.71
N LEU A 693 -15.51 -16.92 -23.52
CA LEU A 693 -16.94 -16.66 -23.75
C LEU A 693 -17.61 -16.29 -22.42
N PHE A 694 -17.92 -15.01 -22.21
CA PHE A 694 -18.43 -14.50 -20.93
C PHE A 694 -19.89 -13.99 -21.01
N SER A 695 -20.60 -13.88 -19.89
CA SER A 695 -21.99 -13.37 -19.83
C SER A 695 -22.24 -12.45 -18.64
N ASN A 696 -22.78 -11.25 -18.89
CA ASN A 696 -23.25 -10.34 -17.84
C ASN A 696 -24.57 -10.80 -17.18
N SER A 697 -25.38 -11.58 -17.90
CA SER A 697 -26.67 -12.11 -17.42
C SER A 697 -26.98 -13.42 -18.14
N ALA A 698 -27.77 -14.29 -17.51
CA ALA A 698 -28.44 -15.36 -18.22
C ALA A 698 -29.50 -14.79 -19.21
N PRO A 699 -29.83 -15.52 -20.30
CA PRO A 699 -30.85 -15.12 -21.27
C PRO A 699 -32.17 -14.70 -20.61
N TYR A 700 -32.79 -13.61 -21.07
CA TYR A 700 -33.90 -12.95 -20.36
C TYR A 700 -35.12 -13.84 -20.05
N PHE A 701 -35.33 -14.94 -20.79
CA PHE A 701 -36.42 -15.89 -20.58
C PHE A 701 -36.09 -16.98 -19.52
N MET A 702 -34.88 -16.94 -18.96
CA MET A 702 -34.43 -17.73 -17.80
C MET A 702 -34.46 -16.93 -16.48
N THR A 703 -34.65 -15.61 -16.52
CA THR A 703 -34.62 -14.74 -15.33
C THR A 703 -35.99 -14.58 -14.67
N LYS A 704 -36.00 -14.36 -13.35
CA LYS A 704 -37.19 -14.25 -12.49
C LYS A 704 -38.18 -13.17 -12.97
N ASN A 705 -37.67 -12.07 -13.52
CA ASN A 705 -38.46 -10.90 -13.94
C ASN A 705 -38.64 -10.80 -15.47
N GLY A 706 -38.07 -11.70 -16.26
CA GLY A 706 -38.10 -11.63 -17.72
C GLY A 706 -37.19 -10.54 -18.32
N LYS A 707 -36.20 -10.03 -17.58
CA LYS A 707 -35.27 -8.96 -17.96
C LYS A 707 -33.82 -9.39 -17.73
N THR A 708 -32.87 -8.71 -18.36
CA THR A 708 -31.41 -8.98 -18.25
C THR A 708 -30.72 -8.23 -17.10
N TYR A 709 -31.51 -7.70 -16.16
CA TYR A 709 -31.07 -6.96 -14.97
C TYR A 709 -32.10 -7.12 -13.84
N SER A 710 -31.69 -6.88 -12.59
CA SER A 710 -32.56 -7.05 -11.42
C SER A 710 -33.53 -5.88 -11.25
N THR A 711 -34.74 -6.12 -10.74
CA THR A 711 -35.68 -5.06 -10.35
C THR A 711 -35.54 -4.70 -8.87
N GLN A 712 -35.90 -3.47 -8.49
CA GLN A 712 -35.98 -3.03 -7.08
C GLN A 712 -36.86 -3.96 -6.24
N ASP A 713 -37.97 -4.41 -6.83
CA ASP A 713 -38.95 -5.33 -6.23
C ASP A 713 -38.58 -6.83 -6.40
N ALA A 714 -37.32 -7.16 -6.71
CA ALA A 714 -36.90 -8.56 -6.94
C ALA A 714 -36.85 -9.39 -5.64
N ASP A 715 -37.34 -10.63 -5.71
CA ASP A 715 -37.30 -11.58 -4.60
C ASP A 715 -35.95 -12.32 -4.55
N GLY A 716 -35.14 -12.00 -3.54
CA GLY A 716 -33.80 -12.55 -3.32
C GLY A 716 -32.66 -11.74 -3.96
N PRO A 717 -31.43 -12.30 -3.95
CA PRO A 717 -30.24 -11.65 -4.48
C PRO A 717 -30.15 -11.78 -6.00
N SER A 718 -30.08 -13.01 -6.53
CA SER A 718 -29.93 -13.23 -7.97
C SER A 718 -31.20 -13.01 -8.77
N ASN A 719 -31.07 -12.54 -10.02
CA ASN A 719 -32.16 -12.43 -10.98
C ASN A 719 -32.34 -13.71 -11.83
N LEU A 720 -31.38 -14.63 -11.85
CA LEU A 720 -31.56 -15.93 -12.48
C LEU A 720 -32.56 -16.77 -11.67
N ASP A 721 -33.52 -17.41 -12.33
CA ASP A 721 -34.42 -18.36 -11.67
C ASP A 721 -33.64 -19.65 -11.36
N SER A 722 -33.60 -20.05 -10.09
CA SER A 722 -32.95 -21.29 -9.63
C SER A 722 -33.46 -22.56 -10.36
N SER A 723 -34.69 -22.56 -10.87
CA SER A 723 -35.23 -23.66 -11.68
C SER A 723 -34.65 -23.71 -13.11
N ARG A 724 -33.85 -22.70 -13.49
CA ARG A 724 -33.22 -22.51 -14.81
C ARG A 724 -31.70 -22.59 -14.78
N TYR A 725 -31.08 -22.92 -13.64
CA TYR A 725 -29.62 -23.09 -13.54
C TYR A 725 -29.09 -24.13 -14.55
N GLN A 726 -29.81 -25.23 -14.78
CA GLN A 726 -29.46 -26.21 -15.82
C GLN A 726 -29.57 -25.60 -17.23
N ASP A 727 -30.66 -24.90 -17.54
CA ASP A 727 -30.90 -24.30 -18.85
C ASP A 727 -29.82 -23.26 -19.21
N PHE A 728 -29.30 -22.52 -18.22
CA PHE A 728 -28.22 -21.56 -18.41
C PHE A 728 -26.85 -22.24 -18.59
N ALA A 729 -26.54 -23.28 -17.78
CA ALA A 729 -25.34 -24.09 -17.98
C ALA A 729 -25.32 -24.77 -19.36
N ASP A 730 -26.46 -25.31 -19.78
CA ASP A 730 -26.64 -25.91 -21.11
C ASP A 730 -26.52 -24.86 -22.23
N PHE A 731 -26.94 -23.62 -22.01
CA PHE A 731 -26.72 -22.50 -22.94
C PHE A 731 -25.23 -22.17 -23.11
N THR A 732 -24.50 -21.89 -22.03
CA THR A 732 -23.07 -21.54 -22.09
C THR A 732 -22.26 -22.66 -22.74
N VAL A 733 -22.53 -23.93 -22.39
CA VAL A 733 -21.85 -25.08 -23.01
C VAL A 733 -22.27 -25.28 -24.47
N THR A 734 -23.54 -25.09 -24.85
CA THR A 734 -23.97 -25.22 -26.26
C THR A 734 -23.34 -24.14 -27.16
N CYS A 735 -23.22 -22.91 -26.67
CA CYS A 735 -22.49 -21.84 -27.36
C CYS A 735 -21.01 -22.20 -27.53
N ALA A 736 -20.31 -22.59 -26.46
CA ALA A 736 -18.92 -23.01 -26.54
C ALA A 736 -18.71 -24.23 -27.47
N GLU A 737 -19.60 -25.22 -27.40
CA GLU A 737 -19.58 -26.39 -28.30
C GLU A 737 -19.76 -26.00 -29.78
N HIS A 738 -20.60 -25.01 -30.10
CA HIS A 738 -20.77 -24.54 -31.47
C HIS A 738 -19.54 -23.77 -31.96
N PHE A 739 -19.00 -22.85 -31.16
CA PHE A 739 -17.82 -22.07 -31.54
C PHE A 739 -16.61 -22.99 -31.79
N ILE A 740 -16.45 -24.05 -31.00
CA ILE A 740 -15.41 -25.08 -31.21
C ILE A 740 -15.64 -25.89 -32.52
N ASP A 741 -16.89 -26.10 -32.96
CA ASP A 741 -17.18 -26.79 -34.24
C ASP A 741 -16.89 -25.91 -35.46
N GLU A 742 -17.12 -24.59 -35.38
CA GLU A 742 -16.73 -23.64 -36.44
C GLU A 742 -15.21 -23.38 -36.48
N GLY A 743 -14.50 -23.77 -35.41
CA GLY A 743 -13.02 -23.81 -35.36
C GLY A 743 -12.37 -22.76 -34.47
N TYR A 744 -13.15 -22.00 -33.68
CA TYR A 744 -12.61 -21.01 -32.75
C TYR A 744 -11.90 -21.66 -31.56
N ASN A 745 -10.76 -21.09 -31.16
CA ASN A 745 -9.96 -21.53 -30.03
C ASN A 745 -10.54 -21.04 -28.69
N ILE A 746 -11.70 -21.60 -28.32
CA ILE A 746 -12.32 -21.35 -27.02
C ILE A 746 -11.45 -21.97 -25.93
N THR A 747 -10.84 -21.12 -25.11
CA THR A 747 -10.01 -21.52 -23.98
C THR A 747 -10.79 -21.53 -22.67
N GLU A 748 -11.83 -20.70 -22.55
CA GLU A 748 -12.52 -20.46 -21.29
C GLU A 748 -13.99 -20.07 -21.47
N VAL A 749 -14.80 -20.34 -20.45
CA VAL A 749 -16.18 -19.85 -20.31
C VAL A 749 -16.36 -19.13 -18.97
N SER A 750 -17.06 -18.00 -18.98
CA SER A 750 -17.26 -17.11 -17.82
C SER A 750 -18.75 -16.72 -17.65
N PRO A 751 -19.57 -17.56 -17.01
CA PRO A 751 -21.03 -17.40 -16.99
C PRO A 751 -21.57 -16.38 -15.95
N ILE A 752 -20.72 -15.79 -15.13
CA ILE A 752 -21.06 -14.84 -14.06
C ILE A 752 -20.01 -13.73 -14.05
N ASN A 753 -20.43 -12.47 -13.99
CA ASN A 753 -19.58 -11.29 -14.05
C ASN A 753 -19.97 -10.29 -12.95
N GLU A 754 -19.02 -9.83 -12.14
CA GLU A 754 -19.21 -8.89 -11.01
C GLU A 754 -20.41 -9.25 -10.10
N PRO A 755 -20.43 -10.46 -9.52
CA PRO A 755 -21.55 -10.98 -8.75
C PRO A 755 -21.82 -10.19 -7.46
N GLU A 756 -20.83 -9.46 -6.91
CA GLU A 756 -21.01 -8.70 -5.67
C GLU A 756 -21.91 -7.46 -5.84
N TRP A 757 -22.03 -6.91 -7.04
CA TRP A 757 -22.78 -5.68 -7.26
C TRP A 757 -24.29 -5.90 -7.22
N ASP A 758 -25.00 -4.95 -6.60
CA ASP A 758 -26.45 -4.89 -6.65
C ASP A 758 -26.91 -4.35 -8.01
N TRP A 759 -26.96 -5.23 -9.01
CA TRP A 759 -27.39 -4.98 -10.39
C TRP A 759 -28.90 -4.67 -10.53
N ARG A 760 -29.46 -3.88 -9.61
CA ARG A 760 -30.86 -3.44 -9.59
C ARG A 760 -31.07 -2.13 -10.34
N ALA A 761 -32.13 -2.12 -11.15
CA ALA A 761 -32.64 -0.95 -11.84
C ALA A 761 -32.98 0.20 -10.88
N TRP A 762 -33.08 1.42 -11.40
CA TRP A 762 -33.60 2.59 -10.69
C TRP A 762 -35.04 2.91 -11.17
N TYR A 763 -35.84 3.53 -10.30
CA TYR A 763 -37.20 3.97 -10.64
C TYR A 763 -37.19 5.25 -11.48
N ASN A 764 -37.87 5.22 -12.62
CA ASN A 764 -38.21 6.40 -13.40
C ASN A 764 -39.27 7.26 -12.71
N GLY A 765 -39.37 8.54 -13.10
CA GLY A 765 -40.38 9.47 -12.60
C GLY A 765 -41.84 9.14 -12.98
N ASP A 766 -42.06 8.12 -13.81
CA ASP A 766 -43.38 7.55 -14.14
C ASP A 766 -43.69 6.23 -13.40
N GLY A 767 -42.77 5.73 -12.58
CA GLY A 767 -42.89 4.48 -11.84
C GLY A 767 -42.41 3.23 -12.58
N THR A 768 -41.95 3.34 -13.82
CA THR A 768 -41.23 2.24 -14.51
C THR A 768 -39.82 2.07 -13.92
N GLN A 769 -39.12 0.98 -14.28
CA GLN A 769 -37.75 0.72 -13.85
C GLN A 769 -36.83 0.56 -15.06
N SER A 770 -35.59 1.02 -14.95
CA SER A 770 -34.58 0.88 -16.00
C SER A 770 -33.17 0.74 -15.43
N HIS A 771 -32.29 0.10 -16.19
CA HIS A 771 -30.88 -0.07 -15.84
C HIS A 771 -29.94 0.30 -17.02
N GLY A 772 -28.65 0.47 -16.75
CA GLY A 772 -27.66 0.93 -17.74
C GLY A 772 -27.15 -0.17 -18.67
N GLN A 773 -27.07 -1.41 -18.18
CA GLN A 773 -26.51 -2.57 -18.88
C GLN A 773 -27.11 -3.88 -18.35
N GLU A 774 -26.83 -4.99 -19.02
CA GLU A 774 -27.09 -6.34 -18.51
C GLU A 774 -26.22 -6.61 -17.27
N GLY A 775 -26.75 -7.34 -16.27
CA GLY A 775 -26.05 -7.61 -15.01
C GLY A 775 -26.88 -8.46 -14.04
N CYS A 776 -26.25 -9.34 -13.26
CA CYS A 776 -26.93 -10.15 -12.26
C CYS A 776 -26.08 -10.31 -10.99
N HIS A 777 -26.65 -9.91 -9.85
CA HIS A 777 -26.07 -10.15 -8.54
C HIS A 777 -26.06 -11.67 -8.23
N TYR A 778 -25.10 -12.16 -7.46
CA TYR A 778 -25.14 -13.51 -6.88
C TYR A 778 -24.48 -13.51 -5.51
N THR A 779 -25.09 -14.20 -4.54
CA THR A 779 -24.34 -14.59 -3.33
C THR A 779 -23.29 -15.64 -3.69
N TRP A 780 -22.21 -15.74 -2.90
CA TRP A 780 -21.22 -16.81 -3.03
C TRP A 780 -21.87 -18.21 -3.02
N SER A 781 -22.97 -18.37 -2.28
CA SER A 781 -23.74 -19.61 -2.22
C SER A 781 -24.53 -19.92 -3.49
N GLU A 782 -25.14 -18.93 -4.14
CA GLU A 782 -25.83 -19.11 -5.43
C GLU A 782 -24.83 -19.41 -6.54
N ALA A 783 -23.69 -18.70 -6.56
CA ALA A 783 -22.62 -18.92 -7.53
C ALA A 783 -22.00 -20.34 -7.39
N LEU A 784 -21.62 -20.75 -6.17
CA LEU A 784 -21.04 -22.08 -5.94
C LEU A 784 -22.04 -23.22 -6.19
N ASP A 785 -23.35 -23.02 -5.95
CA ASP A 785 -24.39 -23.99 -6.32
C ASP A 785 -24.50 -24.13 -7.84
N PHE A 786 -24.62 -23.02 -8.57
CA PHE A 786 -24.62 -23.00 -10.03
C PHE A 786 -23.38 -23.67 -10.62
N TYR A 787 -22.18 -23.31 -10.16
CA TYR A 787 -20.92 -23.86 -10.65
C TYR A 787 -20.79 -25.38 -10.40
N ASN A 788 -21.01 -25.86 -9.17
CA ASN A 788 -20.77 -27.25 -8.81
C ASN A 788 -21.87 -28.21 -9.26
N ASN A 789 -23.13 -27.80 -9.20
CA ASN A 789 -24.27 -28.69 -9.44
C ASN A 789 -24.83 -28.62 -10.86
N TYR A 790 -24.45 -27.61 -11.65
CA TYR A 790 -24.96 -27.41 -13.02
C TYR A 790 -23.83 -27.21 -14.04
N MET A 791 -23.02 -26.14 -13.91
CA MET A 791 -22.03 -25.77 -14.93
C MET A 791 -20.96 -26.85 -15.13
N VAL A 792 -20.28 -27.25 -14.06
CA VAL A 792 -19.22 -28.27 -14.11
C VAL A 792 -19.76 -29.65 -14.57
N PRO A 793 -20.91 -30.15 -14.09
CA PRO A 793 -21.56 -31.33 -14.65
C PRO A 793 -21.87 -31.23 -16.15
N THR A 794 -22.34 -30.09 -16.67
CA THR A 794 -22.56 -29.93 -18.12
C THR A 794 -21.24 -29.92 -18.89
N MET A 795 -20.20 -29.22 -18.40
CA MET A 795 -18.84 -29.26 -18.99
C MET A 795 -18.23 -30.67 -18.97
N GLN A 796 -18.44 -31.45 -17.91
CA GLN A 796 -18.00 -32.85 -17.81
C GLN A 796 -18.68 -33.76 -18.84
N ASN A 797 -19.94 -33.51 -19.18
CA ASN A 797 -20.66 -34.28 -20.19
C ASN A 797 -20.29 -33.88 -21.63
N SER A 798 -19.79 -32.66 -21.86
CA SER A 798 -19.27 -32.23 -23.15
C SER A 798 -17.95 -32.93 -23.50
N SER A 799 -17.91 -33.62 -24.64
CA SER A 799 -16.66 -34.19 -25.17
C SER A 799 -15.69 -33.13 -25.73
N LYS A 800 -16.15 -31.88 -25.89
CA LYS A 800 -15.38 -30.74 -26.37
C LYS A 800 -14.76 -29.93 -25.24
N LEU A 801 -15.49 -29.68 -24.15
CA LEU A 801 -15.02 -28.84 -23.03
C LEU A 801 -14.31 -29.65 -21.93
N ASN A 802 -14.70 -30.92 -21.69
CA ASN A 802 -14.19 -31.70 -20.56
C ASN A 802 -12.65 -31.83 -20.58
N GLY A 803 -11.99 -31.21 -19.60
CA GLY A 803 -10.53 -31.22 -19.43
C GLY A 803 -9.76 -30.45 -20.52
N LYS A 804 -10.42 -29.47 -21.16
CA LYS A 804 -9.89 -28.73 -22.33
C LYS A 804 -10.22 -27.23 -22.30
N VAL A 805 -11.34 -26.85 -21.67
CA VAL A 805 -11.82 -25.47 -21.55
C VAL A 805 -11.93 -25.14 -20.07
N GLU A 806 -11.36 -24.02 -19.67
CA GLU A 806 -11.36 -23.50 -18.30
C GLU A 806 -12.72 -22.87 -17.96
N LEU A 807 -13.01 -22.74 -16.67
CA LEU A 807 -14.20 -22.06 -16.14
C LEU A 807 -13.74 -20.91 -15.28
N ALA A 808 -13.92 -19.67 -15.74
CA ALA A 808 -13.68 -18.50 -14.90
C ALA A 808 -14.69 -18.51 -13.75
N VAL A 809 -14.23 -18.17 -12.55
CA VAL A 809 -15.02 -18.17 -11.33
C VAL A 809 -14.96 -16.82 -10.62
N TRP A 810 -16.13 -16.40 -10.13
CA TRP A 810 -16.34 -15.16 -9.40
C TRP A 810 -16.24 -13.89 -10.26
N GLU A 811 -15.18 -13.64 -11.03
CA GLU A 811 -15.05 -12.43 -11.90
C GLU A 811 -15.38 -11.15 -11.10
N CYS A 812 -14.75 -11.00 -9.94
CA CYS A 812 -15.13 -10.00 -8.94
C CYS A 812 -14.64 -8.59 -9.29
N ALA A 813 -15.51 -7.60 -9.09
CA ALA A 813 -15.31 -6.22 -9.51
C ALA A 813 -14.13 -5.50 -8.85
N GLN A 814 -13.80 -5.84 -7.59
CA GLN A 814 -12.76 -5.14 -6.84
C GLN A 814 -12.15 -5.94 -5.69
N LEU A 815 -10.82 -6.00 -5.67
CA LEU A 815 -10.04 -6.66 -4.62
C LEU A 815 -10.14 -5.97 -3.23
N ASN A 816 -10.58 -4.71 -3.17
CA ASN A 816 -10.83 -4.02 -1.88
C ASN A 816 -12.04 -4.60 -1.11
N HIS A 817 -12.92 -5.37 -1.77
CA HIS A 817 -14.04 -6.09 -1.17
C HIS A 817 -13.57 -7.40 -0.48
N GLN A 818 -12.45 -7.31 0.24
CA GLN A 818 -11.70 -8.42 0.84
C GLN A 818 -12.58 -9.40 1.62
N TRP A 819 -13.66 -8.96 2.25
CA TRP A 819 -14.58 -9.84 2.98
C TRP A 819 -15.47 -10.71 2.08
N LEU A 820 -16.00 -10.20 0.96
CA LEU A 820 -16.76 -11.01 -0.01
C LEU A 820 -15.84 -11.91 -0.85
N PHE A 821 -14.68 -11.36 -1.20
CA PHE A 821 -13.62 -12.06 -1.91
C PHE A 821 -13.08 -13.23 -1.08
N ASN A 822 -12.71 -12.98 0.18
CA ASN A 822 -12.25 -14.04 1.09
C ASN A 822 -13.39 -14.98 1.50
N ASP A 823 -14.65 -14.54 1.66
CA ASP A 823 -15.79 -15.45 1.88
C ASP A 823 -15.94 -16.43 0.69
N PHE A 824 -15.78 -15.96 -0.55
CA PHE A 824 -15.82 -16.84 -1.73
C PHE A 824 -14.62 -17.80 -1.76
N LEU A 825 -13.40 -17.30 -1.53
CA LEU A 825 -12.18 -18.13 -1.48
C LEU A 825 -12.22 -19.18 -0.35
N ASP A 826 -12.68 -18.79 0.84
CA ASP A 826 -12.84 -19.69 1.98
C ASP A 826 -13.78 -20.84 1.62
N ASN A 827 -14.90 -20.55 0.96
CA ASN A 827 -15.86 -21.59 0.54
C ASN A 827 -15.37 -22.40 -0.67
N LEU A 828 -14.63 -21.80 -1.61
CA LEU A 828 -14.05 -22.50 -2.76
C LEU A 828 -12.91 -23.45 -2.36
N PHE A 829 -12.06 -23.07 -1.39
CA PHE A 829 -10.82 -23.77 -1.08
C PHE A 829 -10.75 -24.43 0.31
N ASN A 830 -11.36 -23.93 1.38
CA ASN A 830 -11.27 -24.63 2.68
C ASN A 830 -12.01 -25.97 2.68
N SER A 831 -11.65 -26.83 3.63
CA SER A 831 -12.40 -28.05 3.96
C SER A 831 -13.11 -27.93 5.30
N LYS A 832 -14.12 -28.79 5.51
CA LYS A 832 -14.77 -28.96 6.81
C LYS A 832 -13.94 -29.84 7.77
N GLU A 833 -12.85 -30.45 7.28
CA GLU A 833 -11.89 -31.25 8.06
C GLU A 833 -10.46 -31.00 7.52
N ASP A 834 -9.74 -30.04 8.09
CA ASP A 834 -8.36 -29.75 7.71
C ASP A 834 -7.44 -30.97 7.87
N THR A 835 -6.67 -31.29 6.83
CA THR A 835 -5.50 -32.16 6.94
C THR A 835 -4.22 -31.36 6.86
N TYR A 836 -3.38 -31.56 7.88
CA TYR A 836 -2.09 -30.88 8.04
C TYR A 836 -0.94 -31.85 7.85
N ASP A 837 0.14 -31.40 7.24
CA ASP A 837 1.38 -32.16 7.24
C ASP A 837 2.00 -32.25 8.64
N ARG A 838 3.06 -33.05 8.75
CA ARG A 838 3.89 -33.21 9.97
C ARG A 838 4.56 -31.92 10.50
N TRP A 839 4.33 -30.77 9.86
CA TRP A 839 4.82 -29.45 10.23
C TRP A 839 3.71 -28.43 10.49
N GLY A 840 2.43 -28.83 10.38
CA GLY A 840 1.28 -27.97 10.64
C GLY A 840 0.84 -27.11 9.44
N ARG A 841 1.24 -27.46 8.21
CA ARG A 841 0.82 -26.76 6.99
C ARG A 841 -0.38 -27.47 6.37
N LYS A 842 -1.41 -26.74 5.91
CA LYS A 842 -2.50 -27.32 5.11
C LYS A 842 -1.89 -28.02 3.89
N THR A 843 -2.28 -29.26 3.63
CA THR A 843 -1.86 -30.01 2.44
C THR A 843 -2.90 -29.96 1.35
N SER A 844 -2.47 -29.89 0.09
CA SER A 844 -3.34 -29.90 -1.10
C SER A 844 -4.16 -31.20 -1.28
N GLU A 845 -3.92 -32.22 -0.45
CA GLU A 845 -4.77 -33.40 -0.31
C GLU A 845 -6.10 -33.10 0.43
N GLY A 846 -6.23 -31.92 1.06
CA GLY A 846 -7.24 -31.58 2.07
C GLY A 846 -8.16 -30.38 1.80
N PHE A 847 -8.36 -29.96 0.55
CA PHE A 847 -9.47 -29.04 0.19
C PHE A 847 -10.83 -29.77 0.32
N ALA A 848 -11.97 -29.07 0.48
CA ALA A 848 -13.29 -29.73 0.61
C ALA A 848 -13.57 -30.69 -0.56
N ASP A 849 -13.95 -31.94 -0.26
CA ASP A 849 -14.43 -32.90 -1.27
C ASP A 849 -15.66 -32.36 -2.03
N GLU A 850 -16.50 -31.57 -1.36
CA GLU A 850 -17.72 -30.96 -1.90
C GLU A 850 -17.44 -30.09 -3.15
N ASN A 851 -16.38 -29.27 -3.11
CA ASN A 851 -15.99 -28.38 -4.22
C ASN A 851 -14.80 -28.92 -5.05
N ARG A 852 -14.44 -30.20 -4.91
CA ARG A 852 -13.32 -30.84 -5.62
C ARG A 852 -13.52 -30.87 -7.14
N ASN A 853 -14.77 -30.92 -7.60
CA ASN A 853 -15.08 -30.93 -9.03
C ASN A 853 -14.82 -29.57 -9.68
N LEU A 854 -15.19 -28.47 -9.02
CA LEU A 854 -15.00 -27.10 -9.54
C LEU A 854 -13.51 -26.74 -9.69
N ARG A 855 -12.69 -27.06 -8.69
CA ARG A 855 -11.22 -26.95 -8.76
C ARG A 855 -10.55 -27.94 -9.74
N GLY A 856 -11.34 -28.68 -10.51
CA GLY A 856 -10.88 -29.43 -11.69
C GLY A 856 -11.03 -28.67 -13.01
N TYR A 857 -11.75 -27.54 -13.01
CA TYR A 857 -12.01 -26.68 -14.17
C TYR A 857 -11.50 -25.24 -13.99
N THR A 858 -11.12 -24.85 -12.76
CA THR A 858 -10.35 -23.63 -12.49
C THR A 858 -9.12 -23.91 -11.62
N ASN A 859 -8.03 -23.21 -11.92
CA ASN A 859 -6.80 -23.08 -11.11
C ASN A 859 -6.43 -21.59 -10.92
N TYR A 860 -7.39 -20.70 -11.17
CA TYR A 860 -7.21 -19.26 -11.25
C TYR A 860 -8.18 -18.57 -10.30
N LEU A 861 -7.93 -17.28 -10.11
CA LEU A 861 -8.78 -16.36 -9.40
C LEU A 861 -8.99 -15.16 -10.31
N ASP A 862 -10.23 -15.05 -10.79
CA ASP A 862 -10.61 -14.15 -11.85
C ASP A 862 -11.19 -12.88 -11.22
N THR A 863 -10.55 -11.75 -11.52
CA THR A 863 -10.77 -10.50 -10.80
C THR A 863 -10.55 -9.28 -11.69
N HIS A 864 -11.34 -8.25 -11.44
CA HIS A 864 -11.22 -6.95 -12.08
C HIS A 864 -10.37 -6.02 -11.20
N SER A 865 -9.59 -5.13 -11.83
CA SER A 865 -8.62 -4.27 -11.14
C SER A 865 -9.18 -2.93 -10.64
N TYR A 866 -10.50 -2.72 -10.74
CA TYR A 866 -11.18 -1.47 -10.36
C TYR A 866 -11.08 -1.16 -8.85
N TRP A 867 -11.10 0.13 -8.51
CA TRP A 867 -11.22 0.66 -7.13
C TRP A 867 -10.13 0.22 -6.15
N CYS A 868 -9.17 -0.56 -6.61
CA CYS A 868 -8.19 -1.30 -5.82
C CYS A 868 -6.92 -0.46 -5.63
N SER A 869 -6.47 -0.28 -4.39
CA SER A 869 -5.19 0.36 -4.11
C SER A 869 -4.02 -0.64 -4.18
N GLU A 870 -2.78 -0.14 -4.25
CA GLU A 870 -1.57 -0.96 -4.14
C GLU A 870 -1.55 -1.80 -2.84
N GLU A 871 -2.10 -1.25 -1.75
CA GLU A 871 -2.21 -1.94 -0.45
C GLU A 871 -3.26 -3.06 -0.49
N ASP A 872 -4.39 -2.87 -1.19
CA ASP A 872 -5.37 -3.94 -1.40
C ASP A 872 -4.77 -5.09 -2.21
N ARG A 873 -4.00 -4.77 -3.27
CA ARG A 873 -3.22 -5.77 -4.03
C ARG A 873 -2.23 -6.51 -3.14
N ARG A 874 -1.52 -5.80 -2.25
CA ARG A 874 -0.57 -6.40 -1.32
C ARG A 874 -1.25 -7.35 -0.33
N VAL A 875 -2.39 -6.96 0.25
CA VAL A 875 -3.15 -7.79 1.20
C VAL A 875 -3.72 -9.04 0.50
N VAL A 876 -4.20 -8.92 -0.74
CA VAL A 876 -4.64 -10.08 -1.54
C VAL A 876 -3.46 -11.00 -1.88
N ALA A 877 -2.32 -10.44 -2.33
CA ALA A 877 -1.11 -11.22 -2.59
C ALA A 877 -0.60 -11.95 -1.33
N GLU A 878 -0.67 -11.33 -0.15
CA GLU A 878 -0.30 -11.95 1.13
C GLU A 878 -1.30 -13.04 1.54
N THR A 879 -2.60 -12.84 1.31
CA THR A 879 -3.65 -13.85 1.54
C THR A 879 -3.43 -15.08 0.64
N LEU A 880 -3.15 -14.86 -0.65
CA LEU A 880 -2.84 -15.92 -1.61
C LEU A 880 -1.55 -16.66 -1.27
N ASN A 881 -0.48 -15.96 -0.89
CA ASN A 881 0.78 -16.60 -0.48
C ASN A 881 0.68 -17.34 0.86
N GLY A 882 -0.22 -16.91 1.77
CA GLY A 882 -0.40 -17.51 3.09
C GLY A 882 -1.36 -18.70 3.12
N GLU A 883 -2.59 -18.52 2.62
CA GLU A 883 -3.70 -19.46 2.82
C GLU A 883 -4.03 -20.28 1.56
N TYR A 884 -3.81 -19.70 0.37
CA TYR A 884 -4.16 -20.30 -0.92
C TYR A 884 -2.93 -20.53 -1.82
N PHE A 885 -1.79 -20.87 -1.21
CA PHE A 885 -0.48 -20.89 -1.86
C PHE A 885 -0.48 -21.69 -3.19
N GLY A 886 -0.18 -20.99 -4.29
CA GLY A 886 -0.05 -21.58 -5.62
C GLY A 886 -1.27 -21.46 -6.54
N GLN A 887 -2.34 -20.76 -6.13
CA GLN A 887 -3.34 -20.29 -7.11
C GLN A 887 -2.73 -19.21 -8.04
N LYS A 888 -3.18 -19.17 -9.29
CA LYS A 888 -2.90 -18.07 -10.23
C LYS A 888 -3.95 -16.96 -10.09
N VAL A 889 -3.65 -15.77 -10.61
CA VAL A 889 -4.61 -14.64 -10.71
C VAL A 889 -4.72 -14.20 -12.17
N LYS A 890 -5.95 -14.05 -12.66
CA LYS A 890 -6.25 -13.39 -13.94
C LYS A 890 -6.87 -12.03 -13.64
N CYS A 891 -6.25 -10.95 -14.14
CA CYS A 891 -6.81 -9.60 -14.07
C CYS A 891 -7.71 -9.40 -15.30
N SER A 892 -8.88 -10.05 -15.28
CA SER A 892 -9.76 -10.26 -16.44
C SER A 892 -10.50 -9.00 -16.93
N GLU A 893 -10.49 -7.91 -16.14
CA GLU A 893 -11.04 -6.64 -16.59
C GLU A 893 -10.44 -5.41 -15.88
N TYR A 894 -10.22 -4.35 -16.66
CA TYR A 894 -10.04 -3.00 -16.13
C TYR A 894 -10.43 -1.93 -17.14
N CYS A 895 -10.94 -0.80 -16.63
CA CYS A 895 -10.89 0.50 -17.30
C CYS A 895 -10.84 1.67 -16.30
N GLN A 896 -10.47 2.86 -16.76
CA GLN A 896 -10.25 4.03 -15.89
C GLN A 896 -11.58 4.68 -15.48
N MET A 897 -12.26 4.11 -14.48
CA MET A 897 -13.58 4.54 -14.03
C MET A 897 -13.61 5.97 -13.47
N THR A 898 -14.64 6.73 -13.88
CA THR A 898 -14.67 8.20 -13.71
C THR A 898 -14.79 8.71 -12.28
N ASN A 899 -15.09 7.85 -11.32
CA ASN A 899 -15.14 8.16 -9.89
C ASN A 899 -14.05 7.45 -9.06
N ASP A 900 -13.11 6.72 -9.68
CA ASP A 900 -12.16 5.82 -9.00
C ASP A 900 -10.89 6.54 -8.49
N PRO A 901 -10.65 6.60 -7.15
CA PRO A 901 -9.49 7.25 -6.54
C PRO A 901 -8.14 6.67 -6.96
N ASN A 902 -8.11 5.40 -7.36
CA ASN A 902 -6.88 4.63 -7.58
C ASN A 902 -6.43 4.61 -9.04
N THR A 903 -7.24 5.12 -9.98
CA THR A 903 -6.93 5.21 -11.43
C THR A 903 -5.68 5.99 -11.82
N GLY A 904 -5.01 6.66 -10.88
CA GLY A 904 -3.93 7.62 -11.16
C GLY A 904 -4.43 8.97 -11.71
N VAL A 905 -5.43 8.95 -12.59
CA VAL A 905 -5.92 10.09 -13.39
C VAL A 905 -7.24 10.72 -12.94
N LEU A 906 -7.86 10.31 -11.83
CA LEU A 906 -9.14 10.87 -11.36
C LEU A 906 -9.19 12.42 -11.37
N GLY A 907 -8.11 13.08 -10.98
CA GLY A 907 -8.03 14.55 -11.01
C GLY A 907 -8.08 15.14 -12.43
N HIS A 908 -7.55 14.45 -13.44
CA HIS A 908 -7.67 14.84 -14.85
C HIS A 908 -9.11 14.67 -15.31
N ILE A 909 -9.71 13.50 -15.01
CA ILE A 909 -11.13 13.20 -15.33
C ILE A 909 -12.06 14.26 -14.72
N GLN A 910 -11.90 14.59 -13.43
CA GLN A 910 -12.74 15.58 -12.74
C GLN A 910 -12.56 17.01 -13.28
N ASN A 911 -11.36 17.37 -13.75
CA ASN A 911 -11.09 18.68 -14.35
C ASN A 911 -11.57 18.79 -15.81
N GLU A 912 -11.51 17.70 -16.57
CA GLU A 912 -11.95 17.62 -17.98
C GLU A 912 -13.47 17.36 -18.08
N GLY A 913 -14.07 16.78 -17.04
CA GLY A 913 -15.49 16.46 -16.94
C GLY A 913 -15.83 15.19 -17.72
N SER A 914 -16.28 15.35 -18.96
CA SER A 914 -16.34 14.24 -19.92
C SER A 914 -15.05 14.24 -20.72
N THR A 915 -14.22 13.21 -20.56
CA THR A 915 -12.98 13.02 -21.33
C THR A 915 -12.93 11.66 -22.01
N ASN A 916 -12.23 11.60 -23.15
CA ASN A 916 -11.85 10.36 -23.85
C ASN A 916 -10.42 9.92 -23.45
N GLY A 917 -9.77 10.64 -22.54
CA GLY A 917 -8.49 10.27 -21.93
C GLY A 917 -7.39 9.91 -22.93
N MET A 918 -7.22 10.73 -23.97
CA MET A 918 -6.32 10.40 -25.10
C MET A 918 -4.84 10.74 -24.86
N THR A 919 -4.49 11.49 -23.81
CA THR A 919 -3.11 11.92 -23.50
C THR A 919 -2.30 10.84 -22.79
N ILE A 920 -0.97 11.03 -22.75
CA ILE A 920 -0.04 10.05 -22.17
C ILE A 920 -0.26 9.77 -20.68
N ASP A 921 -0.81 10.72 -19.94
CA ASP A 921 -1.10 10.59 -18.51
C ASP A 921 -2.01 9.38 -18.24
N TYR A 922 -3.03 9.19 -19.09
CA TYR A 922 -3.93 8.04 -19.05
C TYR A 922 -3.24 6.73 -19.45
N GLY A 923 -2.28 6.77 -20.38
CA GLY A 923 -1.50 5.61 -20.79
C GLY A 923 -0.51 5.13 -19.72
N ILE A 924 0.20 6.06 -19.07
CA ILE A 924 1.11 5.78 -17.95
C ILE A 924 0.32 5.22 -16.76
N ALA A 925 -0.78 5.86 -16.38
CA ALA A 925 -1.57 5.42 -15.23
C ALA A 925 -2.30 4.07 -15.47
N MET A 926 -2.46 3.64 -16.72
CA MET A 926 -2.85 2.27 -17.04
C MET A 926 -1.67 1.30 -16.87
N ALA A 927 -0.49 1.65 -17.39
CA ALA A 927 0.71 0.82 -17.29
C ALA A 927 1.18 0.62 -15.83
N ASP A 928 0.98 1.62 -14.96
CA ASP A 928 1.17 1.55 -13.50
C ASP A 928 0.30 0.44 -12.89
N ILE A 929 -1.01 0.41 -13.18
CA ILE A 929 -1.92 -0.66 -12.73
C ILE A 929 -1.49 -2.03 -13.27
N MET A 930 -1.11 -2.13 -14.55
CA MET A 930 -0.54 -3.36 -15.12
C MET A 930 0.72 -3.80 -14.37
N TYR A 931 1.63 -2.87 -14.04
CA TYR A 931 2.83 -3.16 -13.26
C TYR A 931 2.49 -3.64 -11.85
N GLN A 932 1.56 -3.00 -11.14
CA GLN A 932 1.12 -3.44 -9.81
C GLN A 932 0.52 -4.84 -9.85
N ASP A 933 -0.36 -5.13 -10.81
CA ASP A 933 -0.99 -6.45 -10.97
C ASP A 933 0.04 -7.54 -11.32
N LEU A 934 0.91 -7.29 -12.31
CA LEU A 934 1.92 -8.24 -12.78
C LEU A 934 3.05 -8.47 -11.76
N THR A 935 3.33 -7.54 -10.85
CA THR A 935 4.42 -7.66 -9.86
C THR A 935 3.97 -8.00 -8.45
N THR A 936 2.80 -7.52 -8.00
CA THR A 936 2.26 -7.75 -6.64
C THR A 936 1.41 -9.00 -6.59
N LEU A 937 0.35 -9.07 -7.41
CA LEU A 937 -0.53 -10.23 -7.50
C LEU A 937 0.15 -11.42 -8.21
N ASN A 938 1.21 -11.15 -8.98
CA ASN A 938 1.79 -12.08 -9.95
C ASN A 938 0.75 -12.56 -10.97
N ALA A 939 -0.10 -11.63 -11.44
CA ALA A 939 -1.10 -11.91 -12.45
C ALA A 939 -0.47 -12.56 -13.69
N VAL A 940 -1.11 -13.62 -14.20
CA VAL A 940 -0.66 -14.33 -15.42
C VAL A 940 -1.28 -13.73 -16.68
N GLU A 941 -2.40 -13.02 -16.53
CA GLU A 941 -3.26 -12.53 -17.60
C GLU A 941 -3.76 -11.13 -17.20
N TRP A 942 -3.83 -10.21 -18.16
CA TRP A 942 -4.32 -8.85 -17.90
C TRP A 942 -5.11 -8.31 -19.09
N ASP A 943 -6.39 -8.08 -18.86
CA ASP A 943 -7.38 -7.78 -19.89
C ASP A 943 -8.05 -6.43 -19.66
N TRP A 944 -8.12 -5.64 -20.73
CA TRP A 944 -8.87 -4.39 -20.72
C TRP A 944 -10.37 -4.65 -20.91
N TRP A 945 -11.22 -3.72 -20.48
CA TRP A 945 -12.64 -3.73 -20.80
C TRP A 945 -12.89 -3.38 -22.29
N THR A 946 -13.83 -2.49 -22.60
CA THR A 946 -14.25 -2.14 -23.96
C THR A 946 -13.10 -1.63 -24.83
N ALA A 947 -12.59 -2.48 -25.74
CA ALA A 947 -11.50 -2.11 -26.65
C ALA A 947 -11.83 -0.84 -27.47
N CYS A 948 -13.10 -0.68 -27.88
CA CYS A 948 -13.56 0.49 -28.63
C CYS A 948 -14.73 1.20 -27.94
N ALA A 949 -14.74 2.54 -27.94
CA ALA A 949 -15.88 3.33 -27.46
C ALA A 949 -16.29 4.45 -28.44
N LYS A 950 -17.58 4.80 -28.39
CA LYS A 950 -18.29 5.69 -29.34
C LYS A 950 -18.58 7.08 -28.77
N GLY A 951 -17.91 7.45 -27.69
CA GLY A 951 -18.26 8.61 -26.87
C GLY A 951 -17.10 9.11 -26.03
N VAL A 952 -17.44 9.89 -25.01
CA VAL A 952 -16.48 10.64 -24.21
C VAL A 952 -16.46 10.06 -22.79
N TYR A 953 -15.83 8.90 -22.65
CA TYR A 953 -15.60 8.16 -21.42
C TYR A 953 -14.19 7.55 -21.44
N THR A 954 -13.64 7.16 -20.28
CA THR A 954 -12.24 6.72 -20.11
C THR A 954 -12.00 5.22 -20.31
N ASP A 955 -12.90 4.56 -21.05
CA ASP A 955 -12.87 3.13 -21.33
C ASP A 955 -12.21 2.77 -22.67
N ASN A 956 -11.97 3.71 -23.58
CA ASN A 956 -11.50 3.35 -24.92
C ASN A 956 -9.98 3.05 -25.01
N LEU A 957 -9.60 1.95 -25.66
CA LEU A 957 -8.29 1.83 -26.31
C LEU A 957 -8.34 2.58 -27.66
N ILE A 958 -9.37 2.31 -28.47
CA ILE A 958 -9.66 2.96 -29.75
C ILE A 958 -10.96 3.78 -29.65
N LEU A 959 -10.89 5.06 -29.98
CA LEU A 959 -12.06 5.93 -30.13
C LEU A 959 -12.61 5.79 -31.56
N ILE A 960 -13.92 5.61 -31.69
CA ILE A 960 -14.59 5.38 -32.99
C ILE A 960 -15.81 6.27 -33.20
N ASN A 961 -15.90 6.95 -34.35
CA ASN A 961 -17.00 7.84 -34.69
C ASN A 961 -18.21 7.11 -35.29
N ALA A 962 -19.25 6.90 -34.48
CA ALA A 962 -20.48 6.20 -34.85
C ALA A 962 -21.41 6.93 -35.87
N ASN A 963 -21.03 8.10 -36.39
CA ASN A 963 -21.89 8.85 -37.34
C ASN A 963 -21.47 8.66 -38.82
N ASP A 964 -20.20 8.38 -39.06
CA ASP A 964 -19.62 8.22 -40.40
C ASP A 964 -18.61 7.06 -40.50
N HIS A 965 -18.28 6.41 -39.39
CA HIS A 965 -17.37 5.26 -39.26
C HIS A 965 -15.91 5.53 -39.67
N SER A 966 -15.60 6.74 -40.14
CA SER A 966 -14.36 7.07 -40.85
C SER A 966 -13.27 7.70 -39.99
N ASP A 967 -13.60 8.07 -38.76
CA ASP A 967 -12.67 8.63 -37.76
C ASP A 967 -12.42 7.58 -36.67
N VAL A 968 -11.28 6.92 -36.77
CA VAL A 968 -10.76 5.88 -35.87
C VAL A 968 -9.46 6.41 -35.26
N GLN A 969 -9.43 6.59 -33.94
CA GLN A 969 -8.29 7.21 -33.23
C GLN A 969 -7.77 6.33 -32.10
N THR A 970 -6.45 6.20 -32.01
CA THR A 970 -5.78 5.45 -30.94
C THR A 970 -5.48 6.33 -29.74
N SER A 971 -5.93 5.93 -28.55
CA SER A 971 -5.52 6.55 -27.30
C SER A 971 -4.06 6.22 -26.95
N LYS A 972 -3.47 6.93 -25.99
CA LYS A 972 -2.18 6.50 -25.42
C LYS A 972 -2.30 5.23 -24.58
N ARG A 973 -3.49 4.87 -24.06
CA ARG A 973 -3.73 3.55 -23.46
C ARG A 973 -3.42 2.43 -24.45
N TYR A 974 -3.97 2.48 -25.67
CA TYR A 974 -3.68 1.51 -26.74
C TYR A 974 -2.16 1.38 -26.99
N TRP A 975 -1.45 2.50 -27.13
CA TRP A 975 0.00 2.47 -27.37
C TRP A 975 0.84 2.12 -26.12
N CYS A 976 0.30 2.23 -24.91
CA CYS A 976 0.91 1.72 -23.69
C CYS A 976 0.65 0.22 -23.52
N MET A 977 -0.55 -0.29 -23.83
CA MET A 977 -0.86 -1.73 -23.90
C MET A 977 0.11 -2.44 -24.85
N GLY A 978 0.34 -1.87 -26.03
CA GLY A 978 1.31 -2.37 -27.02
C GLY A 978 2.78 -2.36 -26.58
N ASN A 979 3.16 -1.73 -25.46
CA ASN A 979 4.49 -1.92 -24.86
C ASN A 979 4.61 -3.28 -24.15
N PHE A 980 3.48 -3.86 -23.73
CA PHE A 980 3.39 -5.20 -23.13
C PHE A 980 3.05 -6.24 -24.21
N SER A 981 1.85 -6.18 -24.77
CA SER A 981 1.29 -7.24 -25.65
C SER A 981 2.16 -7.54 -26.87
N LYS A 982 2.71 -6.52 -27.54
CA LYS A 982 3.53 -6.70 -28.76
C LYS A 982 4.95 -7.25 -28.50
N PHE A 983 5.36 -7.43 -27.24
CA PHE A 983 6.73 -7.79 -26.86
C PHE A 983 6.85 -8.82 -25.73
N VAL A 984 5.75 -9.22 -25.09
CA VAL A 984 5.71 -10.20 -24.00
C VAL A 984 4.81 -11.36 -24.43
N ASP A 985 5.40 -12.28 -25.19
CA ASP A 985 4.69 -13.39 -25.83
C ASP A 985 3.95 -14.30 -24.82
N VAL A 986 2.89 -14.98 -25.26
CA VAL A 986 2.27 -16.08 -24.49
C VAL A 986 3.32 -17.15 -24.17
N GLY A 987 3.48 -17.48 -22.88
CA GLY A 987 4.52 -18.36 -22.35
C GLY A 987 5.80 -17.64 -21.91
N ALA A 988 5.89 -16.31 -22.06
CA ALA A 988 6.99 -15.52 -21.53
C ALA A 988 6.99 -15.55 -20.00
N LYS A 989 8.16 -15.53 -19.37
CA LYS A 989 8.30 -15.62 -17.91
C LYS A 989 8.76 -14.29 -17.36
N ARG A 990 8.03 -13.73 -16.40
CA ARG A 990 8.50 -12.55 -15.67
C ARG A 990 9.79 -12.92 -14.94
N ILE A 991 10.86 -12.16 -15.12
CA ILE A 991 12.18 -12.42 -14.53
C ILE A 991 12.54 -11.34 -13.51
N GLN A 992 13.52 -11.63 -12.66
CA GLN A 992 14.10 -10.62 -11.79
C GLN A 992 14.77 -9.52 -12.62
N VAL A 993 14.46 -8.28 -12.27
CA VAL A 993 15.21 -7.09 -12.68
C VAL A 993 15.69 -6.35 -11.42
N ASP A 994 17.00 -6.25 -11.27
CA ASP A 994 17.69 -5.60 -10.16
C ASP A 994 18.21 -4.21 -10.59
N VAL A 995 18.37 -3.31 -9.62
CA VAL A 995 18.81 -1.92 -9.84
C VAL A 995 20.02 -1.59 -8.97
N ALA A 996 20.98 -0.85 -9.55
CA ALA A 996 22.01 -0.19 -8.76
C ALA A 996 21.38 0.83 -7.78
N SER A 997 21.99 0.99 -6.60
CA SER A 997 21.35 1.57 -5.41
C SER A 997 20.71 2.95 -5.60
N ASP A 998 21.27 3.78 -6.47
CA ASP A 998 20.91 5.20 -6.53
C ASP A 998 19.87 5.49 -7.63
N PHE A 999 19.76 4.63 -8.65
CA PHE A 999 18.65 4.69 -9.60
C PHE A 999 17.31 4.46 -8.88
N ALA A 1000 17.27 3.57 -7.89
CA ALA A 1000 16.09 3.31 -7.06
C ALA A 1000 15.86 4.35 -5.94
N GLN A 1001 16.91 4.96 -5.37
CA GLN A 1001 16.74 5.90 -4.25
C GLN A 1001 15.99 7.19 -4.63
N ASN A 1002 16.06 7.63 -5.88
CA ASN A 1002 15.26 8.77 -6.36
C ASN A 1002 13.77 8.41 -6.59
N LEU A 1003 13.39 7.13 -6.54
CA LEU A 1003 12.08 6.63 -6.98
C LEU A 1003 11.14 6.27 -5.81
N HIS A 1004 11.67 6.21 -4.58
CA HIS A 1004 10.89 5.91 -3.37
C HIS A 1004 10.61 7.14 -2.48
N THR A 1005 11.12 8.32 -2.80
CA THR A 1005 11.09 9.51 -1.93
C THR A 1005 9.85 10.41 -2.09
N ASN A 1006 8.88 10.05 -2.93
CA ASN A 1006 7.77 10.93 -3.35
C ASN A 1006 6.36 10.31 -3.28
N ARG A 1007 6.15 9.26 -2.45
CA ARG A 1007 4.84 8.61 -2.26
C ARG A 1007 3.96 9.28 -1.19
N VAL A 1008 3.60 10.54 -1.39
CA VAL A 1008 2.46 11.19 -0.70
C VAL A 1008 1.73 12.05 -1.73
N TYR A 1009 0.39 11.98 -1.80
CA TYR A 1009 -0.38 12.94 -2.57
C TYR A 1009 -1.68 13.38 -1.90
N HIS A 1010 -2.13 14.57 -2.32
CA HIS A 1010 -3.11 15.38 -1.61
C HIS A 1010 -4.55 14.95 -1.94
N TRP A 1011 -5.37 14.79 -0.92
CA TRP A 1011 -6.84 14.79 -1.05
C TRP A 1011 -7.39 16.01 -0.33
N THR A 1012 -8.23 16.80 -1.02
CA THR A 1012 -8.87 17.99 -0.44
C THR A 1012 -10.01 17.58 0.49
N PHE A 1013 -9.67 17.15 1.70
CA PHE A 1013 -10.65 16.97 2.77
C PHE A 1013 -11.11 18.33 3.30
N HIS A 1014 -12.40 18.63 3.15
CA HIS A 1014 -13.04 19.64 3.99
C HIS A 1014 -13.26 19.04 5.38
N ASP A 1015 -12.72 19.65 6.43
CA ASP A 1015 -13.23 19.41 7.78
C ASP A 1015 -14.60 20.09 7.95
N ASP A 1016 -15.37 19.70 8.97
CA ASP A 1016 -16.70 20.27 9.25
C ASP A 1016 -16.68 21.80 9.53
N ASN A 1017 -15.48 22.40 9.65
CA ASN A 1017 -15.25 23.82 9.88
C ASN A 1017 -14.72 24.56 8.64
N ASN A 1018 -14.51 23.87 7.52
CA ASN A 1018 -14.04 24.39 6.23
C ASN A 1018 -12.64 25.08 6.28
N ASN A 1019 -11.71 24.53 7.08
CA ASN A 1019 -10.31 24.96 7.11
C ASN A 1019 -9.47 24.23 6.05
N ILE A 1020 -8.48 24.92 5.47
CA ILE A 1020 -7.56 24.37 4.46
C ILE A 1020 -6.16 24.24 5.06
N SER A 1021 -5.58 23.04 5.00
CA SER A 1021 -4.19 22.75 5.34
C SER A 1021 -3.46 22.17 4.13
N ASN A 1022 -2.31 22.76 3.76
CA ASN A 1022 -1.55 22.42 2.56
C ASN A 1022 -0.18 21.79 2.92
N GLU A 1023 -0.08 20.47 2.99
CA GLU A 1023 1.19 19.72 3.09
C GLU A 1023 1.08 18.37 2.35
N GLY A 1024 2.13 17.96 1.62
CA GLY A 1024 2.20 16.68 0.88
C GLY A 1024 3.14 16.74 -0.34
N ASP A 1025 3.64 15.58 -0.79
CA ASP A 1025 4.74 15.44 -1.75
C ASP A 1025 4.27 15.30 -3.22
N ASP A 1026 5.07 14.66 -4.10
CA ASP A 1026 4.96 14.78 -5.58
C ASP A 1026 4.78 13.44 -6.33
N LYS A 1027 3.52 13.02 -6.55
CA LYS A 1027 3.13 11.76 -7.22
C LYS A 1027 3.61 11.63 -8.67
N TYR A 1028 4.00 12.72 -9.33
CA TYR A 1028 4.36 12.73 -10.75
C TYR A 1028 5.87 12.57 -11.01
N ASN A 1029 6.58 11.84 -10.13
CA ASN A 1029 8.02 11.66 -10.23
C ASN A 1029 8.48 10.27 -9.76
N TYR A 1030 8.23 9.25 -10.59
CA TYR A 1030 8.75 7.89 -10.43
C TYR A 1030 9.07 7.23 -11.78
N ILE A 1031 9.80 6.11 -11.70
CA ILE A 1031 10.07 5.19 -12.81
C ILE A 1031 9.89 3.77 -12.27
N GLU A 1032 9.17 2.93 -13.00
CA GLU A 1032 9.01 1.52 -12.67
C GLU A 1032 9.64 0.66 -13.78
N GLN A 1033 10.08 -0.55 -13.43
CA GLN A 1033 10.70 -1.49 -14.37
C GLN A 1033 10.24 -2.93 -14.10
N LEU A 1034 9.94 -3.66 -15.17
CA LEU A 1034 9.69 -5.10 -15.13
C LEU A 1034 10.27 -5.77 -16.38
N ALA A 1035 10.62 -7.05 -16.29
CA ALA A 1035 11.28 -7.78 -17.37
C ALA A 1035 10.68 -9.16 -17.59
N PHE A 1036 10.68 -9.62 -18.84
CA PHE A 1036 10.14 -10.90 -19.28
C PHE A 1036 11.13 -11.62 -20.19
N LEU A 1037 11.26 -12.94 -20.03
CA LEU A 1037 12.01 -13.83 -20.91
C LEU A 1037 11.03 -14.59 -21.80
N ASN A 1038 11.06 -14.32 -23.10
CA ASN A 1038 10.12 -14.88 -24.07
C ASN A 1038 10.50 -16.32 -24.47
N PRO A 1039 9.56 -17.13 -25.00
CA PRO A 1039 9.82 -18.52 -25.38
C PRO A 1039 10.90 -18.69 -26.47
N ASP A 1040 11.13 -17.67 -27.31
CA ASP A 1040 12.19 -17.66 -28.33
C ASP A 1040 13.59 -17.37 -27.74
N GLY A 1041 13.64 -16.89 -26.50
CA GLY A 1041 14.86 -16.54 -25.77
C GLY A 1041 15.24 -15.05 -25.79
N THR A 1042 14.45 -14.17 -26.43
CA THR A 1042 14.57 -12.71 -26.27
C THR A 1042 14.09 -12.27 -24.89
N VAL A 1043 14.44 -11.03 -24.50
CA VAL A 1043 13.95 -10.43 -23.24
C VAL A 1043 13.35 -9.06 -23.52
N ALA A 1044 12.13 -8.81 -23.08
CA ALA A 1044 11.52 -7.50 -23.03
C ALA A 1044 11.67 -6.90 -21.63
N ILE A 1045 12.28 -5.71 -21.52
CA ILE A 1045 12.30 -4.90 -20.29
C ILE A 1045 11.42 -3.69 -20.52
N ILE A 1046 10.34 -3.55 -19.76
CA ILE A 1046 9.41 -2.43 -19.87
C ILE A 1046 9.73 -1.43 -18.75
N PHE A 1047 9.87 -0.15 -19.12
CA PHE A 1047 10.04 0.97 -18.21
C PHE A 1047 8.83 1.91 -18.28
N ILE A 1048 8.31 2.32 -17.13
CA ILE A 1048 7.21 3.28 -17.00
C ILE A 1048 7.78 4.53 -16.35
N ASN A 1049 8.13 5.55 -17.13
CA ASN A 1049 8.68 6.81 -16.62
C ASN A 1049 7.56 7.86 -16.47
N ASN A 1050 7.07 8.00 -15.23
CA ASN A 1050 6.09 9.01 -14.87
C ASN A 1050 6.73 10.38 -14.55
N SER A 1051 8.07 10.50 -14.52
CA SER A 1051 8.75 11.76 -14.21
C SER A 1051 8.79 12.75 -15.39
N ASP A 1052 8.99 14.03 -15.06
CA ASP A 1052 9.32 15.11 -16.01
C ASP A 1052 10.77 15.06 -16.54
N THR A 1053 11.56 14.05 -16.15
CA THR A 1053 12.98 13.91 -16.52
C THR A 1053 13.22 12.74 -17.48
N ILE A 1054 14.03 13.00 -18.52
CA ILE A 1054 14.57 11.93 -19.36
C ILE A 1054 15.63 11.20 -18.54
N GLU A 1055 15.49 9.88 -18.43
CA GLU A 1055 16.42 9.05 -17.69
C GLU A 1055 17.17 8.08 -18.60
N TYR A 1056 18.27 7.53 -18.08
CA TYR A 1056 19.21 6.70 -18.82
C TYR A 1056 19.69 5.53 -17.97
N THR A 1057 19.68 4.33 -18.55
CA THR A 1057 20.23 3.12 -17.91
C THR A 1057 21.15 2.37 -18.87
N ARG A 1058 22.13 1.64 -18.34
CA ARG A 1058 22.81 0.57 -19.08
C ARG A 1058 22.17 -0.75 -18.70
N VAL A 1059 21.85 -1.60 -19.68
CA VAL A 1059 21.30 -2.93 -19.39
C VAL A 1059 22.44 -3.94 -19.23
N ASN A 1060 22.46 -4.66 -18.12
CA ASN A 1060 23.38 -5.77 -17.88
C ASN A 1060 22.64 -7.10 -18.15
N GLY A 1061 22.68 -7.51 -19.42
CA GLY A 1061 21.96 -8.68 -19.93
C GLY A 1061 22.73 -10.01 -19.95
N GLY A 1062 23.94 -10.06 -19.40
CA GLY A 1062 24.78 -11.26 -19.40
C GLY A 1062 25.27 -11.69 -20.79
N ASN A 1063 24.44 -12.43 -21.55
CA ASN A 1063 24.79 -12.96 -22.87
C ASN A 1063 24.30 -12.09 -24.05
N TYR A 1064 23.21 -11.33 -23.87
CA TYR A 1064 22.60 -10.53 -24.95
C TYR A 1064 23.57 -9.49 -25.52
N SER A 1065 23.54 -9.29 -26.85
CA SER A 1065 24.53 -8.47 -27.57
C SER A 1065 23.98 -7.11 -28.03
N THR A 1066 22.68 -7.04 -28.31
CA THR A 1066 22.00 -5.87 -28.90
C THR A 1066 20.62 -5.64 -28.31
N PHE A 1067 20.11 -4.42 -28.47
CA PHE A 1067 18.77 -4.03 -28.05
C PHE A 1067 18.06 -3.15 -29.09
N ASN A 1068 16.73 -3.14 -29.02
CA ASN A 1068 15.84 -2.13 -29.63
C ASN A 1068 14.95 -1.51 -28.55
N THR A 1069 14.70 -0.21 -28.62
CA THR A 1069 13.76 0.51 -27.73
C THR A 1069 12.53 0.94 -28.50
N TYR A 1070 11.34 0.73 -27.94
CA TYR A 1070 10.05 1.15 -28.48
C TYR A 1070 9.39 2.06 -27.46
N VAL A 1071 9.00 3.27 -27.85
CA VAL A 1071 8.59 4.33 -26.91
C VAL A 1071 7.19 4.84 -27.23
N THR A 1072 6.34 4.88 -26.22
CA THR A 1072 5.08 5.62 -26.20
C THR A 1072 5.20 6.79 -25.22
N SER A 1073 5.07 8.01 -25.72
CA SER A 1073 5.04 9.26 -24.96
C SER A 1073 3.91 10.15 -25.48
N GLU A 1074 3.76 11.41 -25.07
CA GLU A 1074 2.75 12.29 -25.67
C GLU A 1074 2.92 12.44 -27.20
N THR A 1075 4.16 12.49 -27.69
CA THR A 1075 4.46 12.66 -29.14
C THR A 1075 4.81 11.36 -29.87
N LEU A 1076 5.08 10.27 -29.14
CA LEU A 1076 5.48 8.98 -29.73
C LEU A 1076 4.40 7.90 -29.51
N ASN A 1077 4.24 7.03 -30.51
CA ASN A 1077 3.32 5.90 -30.51
C ASN A 1077 4.12 4.64 -30.83
N LEU A 1078 4.46 3.84 -29.79
CA LEU A 1078 5.27 2.61 -29.87
C LEU A 1078 6.52 2.71 -30.78
N LYS A 1079 7.13 3.90 -30.79
CA LYS A 1079 8.09 4.28 -31.82
C LYS A 1079 9.44 3.65 -31.52
N ASN A 1080 10.01 2.89 -32.46
CA ASN A 1080 11.41 2.52 -32.35
C ASN A 1080 12.27 3.81 -32.35
N LEU A 1081 12.93 4.07 -31.20
CA LEU A 1081 13.68 5.30 -30.93
C LEU A 1081 15.19 5.07 -31.04
N GLN A 1082 15.66 3.91 -30.60
CA GLN A 1082 17.08 3.56 -30.51
C GLN A 1082 17.28 2.04 -30.73
N THR A 1083 18.17 1.70 -31.65
CA THR A 1083 18.79 0.37 -31.79
C THR A 1083 20.25 0.49 -31.39
N GLY A 1084 20.77 -0.44 -30.57
CA GLY A 1084 22.12 -0.35 -30.03
C GLY A 1084 22.74 -1.69 -29.63
N SER A 1085 23.99 -1.63 -29.17
CA SER A 1085 24.66 -2.75 -28.49
C SER A 1085 24.44 -2.66 -26.98
N ILE A 1086 24.45 -3.79 -26.27
CA ILE A 1086 24.30 -3.87 -24.81
C ILE A 1086 25.35 -3.02 -24.02
N ASP A 1087 26.44 -2.62 -24.68
CA ASP A 1087 27.47 -1.75 -24.12
C ASP A 1087 27.15 -0.24 -24.20
N GLU A 1088 26.00 0.12 -24.77
CA GLU A 1088 25.50 1.49 -24.96
C GLU A 1088 24.35 1.79 -23.97
N ALA A 1089 24.14 3.06 -23.63
CA ALA A 1089 23.04 3.45 -22.74
C ALA A 1089 21.69 3.46 -23.49
N VAL A 1090 20.64 3.01 -22.81
CA VAL A 1090 19.23 3.11 -23.20
C VAL A 1090 18.67 4.46 -22.73
N CYS A 1091 17.96 5.15 -23.61
CA CYS A 1091 17.15 6.32 -23.27
C CYS A 1091 15.74 5.92 -22.80
N ILE A 1092 15.27 6.51 -21.70
CA ILE A 1092 13.92 6.37 -21.15
C ILE A 1092 13.29 7.78 -21.04
N PRO A 1093 12.59 8.28 -22.07
CA PRO A 1093 12.06 9.65 -22.09
C PRO A 1093 11.14 9.99 -20.92
N ALA A 1094 11.13 11.27 -20.52
CA ALA A 1094 10.16 11.82 -19.59
C ALA A 1094 8.72 11.53 -20.05
N ARG A 1095 7.80 11.31 -19.10
CA ARG A 1095 6.38 11.04 -19.35
C ARG A 1095 6.20 10.01 -20.48
N SER A 1096 6.72 8.78 -20.30
CA SER A 1096 6.67 7.73 -21.32
C SER A 1096 6.59 6.30 -20.76
N VAL A 1097 6.14 5.37 -21.59
CA VAL A 1097 6.38 3.92 -21.43
C VAL A 1097 7.38 3.50 -22.53
N THR A 1098 8.41 2.76 -22.16
CA THR A 1098 9.52 2.37 -23.04
C THR A 1098 9.83 0.88 -22.89
N THR A 1099 9.64 0.09 -23.94
CA THR A 1099 10.03 -1.32 -23.98
C THR A 1099 11.36 -1.53 -24.68
N VAL A 1100 12.27 -2.24 -24.02
CA VAL A 1100 13.61 -2.58 -24.48
C VAL A 1100 13.66 -4.08 -24.80
N VAL A 1101 13.73 -4.43 -26.08
CA VAL A 1101 13.82 -5.83 -26.53
C VAL A 1101 15.30 -6.18 -26.75
N LEU A 1102 15.80 -7.15 -25.99
CA LEU A 1102 17.17 -7.68 -26.04
C LEU A 1102 17.26 -8.90 -26.96
N SER A 1103 18.35 -9.01 -27.72
CA SER A 1103 18.64 -10.16 -28.58
C SER A 1103 20.13 -10.51 -28.64
N ASN A 1104 20.45 -11.73 -29.10
CA ASN A 1104 21.79 -12.32 -29.13
C ASN A 1104 22.46 -12.19 -30.51
#